data_AF-A0A1Z5SLJ0-F1
#
_entry.id   AF-A0A1Z5SLJ0-F1
#
_cell.length_a   1.000
_cell.length_b   1.000
_cell.length_c   1.000
_cell.angle_alpha   90.00
_cell.angle_beta   90.00
_cell.angle_gamma   90.00
#
_symmetry.space_group_name_H-M   'P 1'
#
loop_
_entity.id
_entity.type
_entity.pdbx_description
1 polymer ?
#
loop_
_entity_poly.entity_id
_entity_poly.type
_entity_poly.pdbx_seq_one_letter_code
_entity_poly.pdbx_strand_id
1 'polypeptide(L)'
;MSSEEKKDGAPLRDHSPQESKEEIEHHRDNSTSSSERARDLEKGVEDGVGNSKDDRRKSSVPQKYTEDGKRVMTEDEAWPHLGYCWPSWKKWMLLSSIFAVQVSMNFNTSVFPNAVPLIAEEYGVSKQAARVGQMIFLVAYAFGCELWAPWSEEFGRWPILQLSLFLVNIWQILAALAPNFGSLIVARFLGGLCSAGGSVTIGMVADLFQPEEQQWGIAFVVLSSVAGTTVGPIVGGPIEKYLRLEWNFWIQLIFGAVVQAIHFFMPESRSTILMDKRAKHLRKTGEDTNVYGPDEVKKPRISGHEVMITWIRPFEMFVKEPIVLSLSLLSGFSDALIFTFQEGFNPVYKQWGFGPIGVALAFLPILIGYILAYVSYFPFIIKDKRIISQKGPDALPPEHRLYWLLYLAPLETIGLFGFAWTSLGPEYGIPWIAPMIFSSCIAIANYAIYMSTIDYMVASYGVYSASASGGNGFARDFLAGIAALYATPLYENVGPQKYNLEYASTILACLAFVVTIPIYIFYWKGEWFREKSKFAQSLDADRKETRNRRLSSAKPEQLEPSNCHYLNMKTATLFAALAATAVASPLAKRGVTENDVEDGKCRTYTFIFARGSTEIGNMGQTVGPATCNALKKKYGDDEVACQGVGGAYTAGLAQNALPDGTTQGALNEAKKMFNDAHSNCPDTIITAGGYSQGAAVMTGSVGELDDDVKSTVAGVVLYGDTRNKQEDGGIPGYPKDKVKVYCAATDGVCGGALLVTPGHLTYMDDVSDAADWLEGKISSAGTSTSSSSGSSSSEAASSSSSSDSSDSGLGSLFGGGF
;
A
#
# COMPACT_ATOMS: atom_id res chain seq x y z
N MET A 1 -61.51 18.76 -12.36
CA MET A 1 -62.78 19.50 -12.59
C MET A 1 -63.01 20.43 -11.40
N SER A 2 -63.69 21.56 -11.64
CA SER A 2 -64.09 22.63 -10.70
C SER A 2 -63.25 22.96 -9.46
N SER A 3 -62.69 24.16 -9.52
CA SER A 3 -62.52 25.11 -8.42
C SER A 3 -63.80 25.96 -8.20
N GLU A 4 -63.91 26.62 -7.04
CA GLU A 4 -64.59 27.92 -6.79
C GLU A 4 -63.90 28.53 -5.53
N GLU A 5 -63.35 29.76 -5.49
CA GLU A 5 -63.96 31.11 -5.50
C GLU A 5 -64.59 31.53 -4.13
N LYS A 6 -64.55 32.77 -3.61
CA LYS A 6 -64.09 34.14 -4.04
C LYS A 6 -63.79 35.01 -2.77
N LYS A 7 -62.84 35.98 -2.74
CA LYS A 7 -62.95 37.47 -2.93
C LYS A 7 -63.98 38.20 -2.04
N ASP A 8 -63.84 39.45 -1.56
CA ASP A 8 -62.81 40.53 -1.44
C ASP A 8 -63.06 41.25 -0.06
N GLY A 9 -62.51 42.38 0.44
CA GLY A 9 -61.68 43.50 -0.06
C GLY A 9 -61.29 44.51 1.06
N ALA A 10 -61.21 45.83 0.78
CA ALA A 10 -60.87 46.95 1.70
C ALA A 10 -61.52 48.28 1.17
N PRO A 11 -61.21 49.56 1.60
CA PRO A 11 -60.38 50.12 2.70
C PRO A 11 -61.00 51.35 3.46
N LEU A 12 -60.24 52.04 4.36
CA LEU A 12 -60.02 53.52 4.44
C LEU A 12 -59.28 53.98 5.73
N ARG A 13 -58.91 55.29 5.84
CA ARG A 13 -58.11 55.93 6.92
C ARG A 13 -58.89 57.09 7.59
N ASP A 14 -58.46 57.55 8.80
CA ASP A 14 -57.86 58.90 8.94
C ASP A 14 -57.09 59.19 10.26
N HIS A 15 -56.43 60.36 10.28
CA HIS A 15 -55.57 61.06 11.28
C HIS A 15 -55.99 60.98 12.79
N SER A 16 -55.15 60.77 13.83
CA SER A 16 -53.86 61.37 14.34
C SER A 16 -54.05 62.56 15.32
N PRO A 17 -53.10 62.97 16.22
CA PRO A 17 -51.85 62.36 16.73
C PRO A 17 -51.66 62.44 18.29
N GLN A 18 -50.49 62.01 18.82
CA GLN A 18 -49.70 62.44 20.04
C GLN A 18 -50.44 62.90 21.35
N GLU A 19 -50.01 62.55 22.57
CA GLU A 19 -48.75 62.00 23.14
C GLU A 19 -49.04 61.44 24.58
N SER A 20 -48.15 60.99 25.49
CA SER A 20 -46.69 61.14 25.66
C SER A 20 -45.94 59.90 26.24
N LYS A 21 -45.51 59.95 27.52
CA LYS A 21 -44.66 59.01 28.30
C LYS A 21 -45.37 58.75 29.65
N GLU A 22 -45.24 57.64 30.39
CA GLU A 22 -44.09 56.75 30.65
C GLU A 22 -44.51 55.25 30.75
N GLU A 23 -43.60 54.37 31.22
CA GLU A 23 -43.78 52.95 31.59
C GLU A 23 -44.39 51.97 30.55
N ILE A 24 -43.57 51.42 29.63
CA ILE A 24 -43.39 49.96 29.41
C ILE A 24 -42.04 49.72 28.70
N GLU A 25 -41.05 49.07 29.35
CA GLU A 25 -40.14 48.13 28.63
C GLU A 25 -39.43 47.17 29.61
N HIS A 26 -39.83 45.90 29.63
CA HIS A 26 -39.03 44.82 30.23
C HIS A 26 -39.44 43.45 29.67
N HIS A 27 -38.64 42.93 28.72
CA HIS A 27 -38.33 41.52 28.39
C HIS A 27 -38.03 41.32 26.90
N ARG A 28 -36.83 41.75 26.45
CA ARG A 28 -36.34 41.42 25.10
C ARG A 28 -34.81 41.32 24.97
N ASP A 29 -34.16 40.62 25.89
CA ASP A 29 -32.70 40.41 25.86
C ASP A 29 -32.30 38.93 25.83
N ASN A 30 -31.65 38.51 24.74
CA ASN A 30 -30.29 37.94 24.76
C ASN A 30 -29.81 37.59 23.33
N SER A 31 -29.41 38.60 22.54
CA SER A 31 -28.80 38.38 21.22
C SER A 31 -27.71 39.41 20.88
N THR A 32 -27.00 39.91 21.88
CA THR A 32 -26.02 41.00 21.77
C THR A 32 -24.91 40.82 22.80
N SER A 33 -23.91 40.00 22.48
CA SER A 33 -22.74 39.74 23.33
C SER A 33 -21.44 39.50 22.54
N SER A 34 -21.54 39.17 21.25
CA SER A 34 -20.42 38.79 20.38
C SER A 34 -19.75 39.95 19.62
N SER A 35 -20.26 41.20 19.72
CA SER A 35 -19.79 42.34 18.92
C SER A 35 -18.98 43.40 19.68
N GLU A 36 -18.93 43.34 21.02
CA GLU A 36 -18.18 44.31 21.84
C GLU A 36 -16.75 43.85 22.14
N ARG A 37 -16.55 42.53 22.34
CA ARG A 37 -15.23 41.91 22.55
C ARG A 37 -14.28 42.00 21.34
N ALA A 38 -14.70 42.67 20.27
CA ALA A 38 -13.96 42.90 19.03
C ALA A 38 -13.43 44.35 18.86
N ARG A 39 -13.60 45.25 19.85
CA ARG A 39 -13.12 46.65 19.77
C ARG A 39 -12.07 47.08 20.81
N ASP A 40 -11.77 46.25 21.82
CA ASP A 40 -10.79 46.57 22.87
C ASP A 40 -9.33 46.17 22.54
N LEU A 41 -9.05 45.73 21.32
CA LEU A 41 -7.71 45.28 20.89
C LEU A 41 -6.96 46.29 20.00
N GLU A 42 -7.50 47.49 19.78
CA GLU A 42 -6.99 48.44 18.77
C GLU A 42 -6.52 49.80 19.35
N LYS A 43 -6.20 49.85 20.65
CA LYS A 43 -5.58 51.03 21.30
C LYS A 43 -4.42 50.64 22.21
N GLY A 44 -3.20 50.83 21.73
CA GLY A 44 -1.99 50.49 22.49
C GLY A 44 -0.66 50.71 21.76
N VAL A 45 -0.59 51.67 20.83
CA VAL A 45 0.65 52.01 20.11
C VAL A 45 0.79 53.53 19.97
N GLU A 46 1.52 54.15 20.89
CA GLU A 46 2.30 55.38 20.63
C GLU A 46 3.37 55.57 21.73
N ASP A 47 4.40 56.34 21.40
CA ASP A 47 5.57 56.76 22.19
C ASP A 47 6.52 55.70 22.82
N GLY A 48 7.80 55.77 22.41
CA GLY A 48 8.86 54.90 22.93
C GLY A 48 10.16 54.88 22.11
N VAL A 49 10.67 56.03 21.67
CA VAL A 49 11.90 56.08 20.83
C VAL A 49 13.15 55.75 21.66
N GLY A 50 13.67 54.53 21.50
CA GLY A 50 14.94 54.07 22.07
C GLY A 50 15.83 53.42 21.00
N ASN A 51 16.89 54.11 20.58
CA ASN A 51 17.73 53.69 19.45
C ASN A 51 18.92 52.81 19.91
N SER A 52 18.91 51.52 19.55
CA SER A 52 20.13 50.71 19.47
C SER A 52 19.98 49.60 18.43
N LYS A 53 21.09 49.20 17.81
CA LYS A 53 21.12 48.22 16.70
C LYS A 53 21.50 46.85 17.22
N ASP A 54 20.74 45.82 16.83
CA ASP A 54 21.24 44.46 16.68
C ASP A 54 20.50 43.77 15.52
N ASP A 55 21.18 42.85 14.83
CA ASP A 55 20.67 42.19 13.63
C ASP A 55 19.78 40.99 13.96
N ARG A 56 18.55 40.99 13.43
CA ARG A 56 17.74 39.78 13.28
C ARG A 56 16.59 39.99 12.29
N ARG A 57 16.58 39.22 11.19
CA ARG A 57 15.47 39.16 10.24
C ARG A 57 14.20 38.70 10.97
N LYS A 58 13.18 39.55 11.03
CA LYS A 58 11.89 39.20 11.67
C LYS A 58 11.16 38.17 10.82
N SER A 59 10.86 37.00 11.40
CA SER A 59 9.89 36.06 10.83
C SER A 59 8.52 36.71 10.76
N SER A 60 7.79 36.49 9.66
CA SER A 60 6.48 37.10 9.37
C SER A 60 5.28 36.34 9.96
N VAL A 61 5.51 35.44 10.92
CA VAL A 61 4.48 34.60 11.54
C VAL A 61 4.03 35.22 12.88
N PRO A 62 2.72 35.44 13.13
CA PRO A 62 2.23 35.86 14.44
C PRO A 62 2.50 34.80 15.51
N GLN A 63 3.41 35.11 16.44
CA GLN A 63 3.75 34.21 17.54
C GLN A 63 2.59 34.13 18.54
N LYS A 64 2.08 32.92 18.80
CA LYS A 64 1.09 32.71 19.85
C LYS A 64 1.75 32.70 21.22
N TYR A 65 1.31 33.60 22.09
CA TYR A 65 1.63 33.59 23.51
C TYR A 65 0.43 33.10 24.32
N THR A 66 0.71 32.44 25.43
CA THR A 66 -0.27 32.16 26.49
C THR A 66 -0.46 33.39 27.39
N GLU A 67 -1.51 33.40 28.20
CA GLU A 67 -1.72 34.41 29.26
C GLU A 67 -0.54 34.44 30.27
N ASP A 68 0.12 33.29 30.48
CA ASP A 68 1.37 33.14 31.24
C ASP A 68 2.63 33.74 30.56
N GLY A 69 2.51 34.33 29.36
CA GLY A 69 3.65 34.88 28.61
C GLY A 69 4.58 33.86 27.93
N LYS A 70 4.21 32.57 27.93
CA LYS A 70 4.97 31.49 27.26
C LYS A 70 4.64 31.46 25.77
N ARG A 71 5.66 31.36 24.90
CA ARG A 71 5.48 31.23 23.45
C ARG A 71 5.17 29.78 23.08
N VAL A 72 4.12 29.58 22.29
CA VAL A 72 3.73 28.27 21.76
C VAL A 72 4.36 28.07 20.39
N MET A 73 5.08 26.96 20.21
CA MET A 73 5.65 26.56 18.93
C MET A 73 4.55 26.33 17.89
N THR A 74 4.74 26.83 16.67
CA THR A 74 3.84 26.57 15.54
C THR A 74 4.38 25.50 14.60
N GLU A 75 3.51 24.92 13.76
CA GLU A 75 3.91 23.92 12.77
C GLU A 75 4.88 24.51 11.72
N ASP A 76 4.77 25.82 11.41
CA ASP A 76 5.74 26.55 10.58
C ASP A 76 7.15 26.58 11.21
N GLU A 77 7.25 26.80 12.53
CA GLU A 77 8.51 26.85 13.27
C GLU A 77 9.14 25.45 13.44
N ALA A 78 8.32 24.40 13.45
CA ALA A 78 8.74 23.00 13.60
C ALA A 78 8.92 22.25 12.27
N TRP A 79 8.57 22.87 11.15
CA TRP A 79 8.37 22.25 9.83
C TRP A 79 9.41 21.18 9.43
N PRO A 80 10.74 21.42 9.56
CA PRO A 80 11.77 20.44 9.16
C PRO A 80 11.76 19.13 9.97
N HIS A 81 11.07 19.11 11.11
CA HIS A 81 11.00 17.96 12.03
C HIS A 81 9.65 17.20 11.96
N LEU A 82 8.63 17.78 11.31
CA LEU A 82 7.30 17.17 11.19
C LEU A 82 7.29 15.98 10.20
N GLY A 83 6.26 15.12 10.30
CA GLY A 83 6.06 13.99 9.38
C GLY A 83 6.08 14.37 7.90
N TYR A 84 5.63 15.59 7.58
CA TYR A 84 5.63 16.16 6.23
C TYR A 84 7.03 16.19 5.58
N CYS A 85 8.08 16.58 6.32
CA CYS A 85 9.46 16.64 5.83
C CYS A 85 10.23 15.31 5.91
N TRP A 86 9.62 14.20 6.38
CA TRP A 86 10.32 12.92 6.46
C TRP A 86 10.70 12.38 5.07
N PRO A 87 11.88 11.76 4.89
CA PRO A 87 12.26 11.15 3.63
C PRO A 87 11.31 10.00 3.28
N SER A 88 11.03 9.82 1.98
CA SER A 88 10.00 8.90 1.48
C SER A 88 10.09 7.48 2.05
N TRP A 89 11.30 6.94 2.19
CA TRP A 89 11.52 5.61 2.79
C TRP A 89 10.96 5.51 4.21
N LYS A 90 11.05 6.56 5.02
CA LYS A 90 10.57 6.59 6.41
C LYS A 90 9.04 6.71 6.47
N LYS A 91 8.43 7.47 5.54
CA LYS A 91 6.97 7.51 5.39
C LYS A 91 6.42 6.15 4.97
N TRP A 92 7.02 5.53 3.95
CA TRP A 92 6.58 4.22 3.43
C TRP A 92 6.89 3.07 4.39
N MET A 93 7.99 3.10 5.14
CA MET A 93 8.26 2.14 6.23
C MET A 93 7.14 2.16 7.29
N LEU A 94 6.73 3.37 7.71
CA LEU A 94 5.61 3.52 8.65
C LEU A 94 4.29 3.05 8.04
N LEU A 95 3.97 3.46 6.80
CA LEU A 95 2.77 2.98 6.11
C LEU A 95 2.75 1.46 5.93
N SER A 96 3.88 0.80 5.65
CA SER A 96 3.97 -0.66 5.55
C SER A 96 3.77 -1.35 6.90
N SER A 97 4.22 -0.75 8.01
CA SER A 97 3.85 -1.24 9.34
C SER A 97 2.36 -1.09 9.60
N ILE A 98 1.74 0.01 9.16
CA ILE A 98 0.29 0.24 9.31
C ILE A 98 -0.53 -0.68 8.40
N PHE A 99 -0.02 -1.03 7.21
CA PHE A 99 -0.59 -2.04 6.34
C PHE A 99 -0.66 -3.39 7.07
N ALA A 100 0.42 -3.81 7.73
CA ALA A 100 0.45 -5.03 8.52
C ALA A 100 -0.52 -4.99 9.72
N VAL A 101 -0.65 -3.84 10.40
CA VAL A 101 -1.62 -3.62 11.49
C VAL A 101 -3.06 -3.79 11.02
N GLN A 102 -3.45 -3.12 9.94
CA GLN A 102 -4.78 -3.24 9.33
C GLN A 102 -5.09 -4.69 8.89
N VAL A 103 -4.15 -5.34 8.19
CA VAL A 103 -4.30 -6.74 7.77
C VAL A 103 -4.47 -7.64 9.00
N SER A 104 -3.70 -7.45 10.08
CA SER A 104 -3.83 -8.26 11.29
C SER A 104 -5.11 -8.02 12.08
N MET A 105 -5.64 -6.78 12.13
CA MET A 105 -6.93 -6.51 12.77
C MET A 105 -8.09 -7.13 11.98
N ASN A 106 -8.10 -6.96 10.66
CA ASN A 106 -9.16 -7.48 9.80
C ASN A 106 -9.05 -8.99 9.55
N PHE A 107 -7.88 -9.60 9.80
CA PHE A 107 -7.72 -11.05 9.86
C PHE A 107 -8.52 -11.66 11.01
N ASN A 108 -8.56 -11.02 12.19
CA ASN A 108 -9.26 -11.53 13.37
C ASN A 108 -10.78 -11.71 13.16
N THR A 109 -11.40 -10.81 12.39
CA THR A 109 -12.82 -10.89 12.03
C THR A 109 -13.06 -11.90 10.91
N SER A 110 -12.24 -11.88 9.86
CA SER A 110 -12.49 -12.62 8.62
C SER A 110 -12.03 -14.08 8.62
N VAL A 111 -11.15 -14.49 9.54
CA VAL A 111 -10.84 -15.91 9.76
C VAL A 111 -11.91 -16.61 10.62
N PHE A 112 -12.68 -15.86 11.44
CA PHE A 112 -13.67 -16.41 12.38
C PHE A 112 -14.78 -17.28 11.75
N PRO A 113 -15.35 -16.98 10.57
CA PRO A 113 -16.37 -17.84 9.93
C PRO A 113 -15.97 -19.31 9.83
N ASN A 114 -14.71 -19.59 9.51
CA ASN A 114 -14.15 -20.94 9.36
C ASN A 114 -14.10 -21.71 10.70
N ALA A 115 -14.17 -21.01 11.84
CA ALA A 115 -14.28 -21.61 13.17
C ALA A 115 -15.74 -21.78 13.65
N VAL A 116 -16.74 -21.19 12.99
CA VAL A 116 -18.16 -21.34 13.37
C VAL A 116 -18.63 -22.80 13.45
N PRO A 117 -18.22 -23.73 12.56
CA PRO A 117 -18.53 -25.15 12.73
C PRO A 117 -17.93 -25.75 13.99
N LEU A 118 -16.65 -25.48 14.26
CA LEU A 118 -15.90 -26.00 15.41
C LEU A 118 -16.42 -25.44 16.75
N ILE A 119 -16.82 -24.17 16.79
CA ILE A 119 -17.46 -23.53 17.96
C ILE A 119 -18.82 -24.18 18.25
N ALA A 120 -19.60 -24.49 17.22
CA ALA A 120 -20.89 -25.14 17.36
C ALA A 120 -20.76 -26.57 17.92
N GLU A 121 -19.73 -27.30 17.51
CA GLU A 121 -19.43 -28.65 18.00
C GLU A 121 -18.89 -28.64 19.44
N GLU A 122 -17.81 -27.90 19.71
CA GLU A 122 -17.12 -27.89 21.03
C GLU A 122 -18.03 -27.42 22.18
N TYR A 123 -18.86 -26.40 21.95
CA TYR A 123 -19.74 -25.84 22.99
C TYR A 123 -21.20 -26.32 22.90
N GLY A 124 -21.54 -27.20 21.95
CA GLY A 124 -22.91 -27.70 21.76
C GLY A 124 -23.95 -26.63 21.40
N VAL A 125 -23.51 -25.53 20.76
CA VAL A 125 -24.38 -24.39 20.38
C VAL A 125 -24.76 -24.46 18.91
N SER A 126 -25.86 -23.79 18.50
CA SER A 126 -26.17 -23.69 17.08
C SER A 126 -25.12 -22.84 16.34
N LYS A 127 -24.88 -23.11 15.06
CA LYS A 127 -24.00 -22.27 14.21
C LYS A 127 -24.42 -20.79 14.23
N GLN A 128 -25.72 -20.54 14.33
CA GLN A 128 -26.28 -19.19 14.43
C GLN A 128 -25.96 -18.52 15.77
N ALA A 129 -25.92 -19.26 16.88
CA ALA A 129 -25.40 -18.75 18.14
C ALA A 129 -23.89 -18.49 18.04
N ALA A 130 -23.11 -19.41 17.46
CA ALA A 130 -21.67 -19.23 17.28
C ALA A 130 -21.29 -17.95 16.48
N ARG A 131 -22.09 -17.57 15.46
CA ARG A 131 -21.95 -16.31 14.71
C ARG A 131 -22.11 -15.03 15.54
N VAL A 132 -22.74 -15.10 16.72
CA VAL A 132 -22.76 -13.97 17.67
C VAL A 132 -21.34 -13.54 18.05
N GLY A 133 -20.36 -14.46 18.05
CA GLY A 133 -18.95 -14.14 18.30
C GLY A 133 -18.28 -13.30 17.20
N GLN A 134 -18.79 -13.34 15.97
CA GLN A 134 -18.35 -12.50 14.86
C GLN A 134 -19.04 -11.14 14.90
N MET A 135 -20.37 -11.15 15.02
CA MET A 135 -21.18 -9.92 15.14
C MET A 135 -20.71 -9.06 16.30
N ILE A 136 -20.51 -9.64 17.49
CA ILE A 136 -20.16 -8.87 18.69
C ILE A 136 -18.75 -8.27 18.62
N PHE A 137 -17.82 -8.92 17.91
CA PHE A 137 -16.50 -8.34 17.65
C PHE A 137 -16.62 -7.16 16.69
N LEU A 138 -17.29 -7.32 15.55
CA LEU A 138 -17.45 -6.27 14.53
C LEU A 138 -18.22 -5.04 15.07
N VAL A 139 -19.32 -5.27 15.79
CA VAL A 139 -20.08 -4.19 16.44
C VAL A 139 -19.23 -3.50 17.52
N ALA A 140 -18.49 -4.24 18.34
CA ALA A 140 -17.59 -3.62 19.32
C ALA A 140 -16.40 -2.89 18.69
N TYR A 141 -15.89 -3.36 17.56
CA TYR A 141 -14.82 -2.73 16.78
C TYR A 141 -15.26 -1.40 16.17
N ALA A 142 -16.49 -1.32 15.65
CA ALA A 142 -17.08 -0.08 15.16
C ALA A 142 -17.04 1.05 16.22
N PHE A 143 -17.39 0.74 17.48
CA PHE A 143 -17.28 1.70 18.59
C PHE A 143 -15.84 1.86 19.11
N GLY A 144 -15.04 0.78 19.09
CA GLY A 144 -13.64 0.76 19.51
C GLY A 144 -12.76 1.67 18.68
N CYS A 145 -12.87 1.60 17.35
CA CYS A 145 -12.14 2.43 16.40
C CYS A 145 -12.23 3.93 16.75
N GLU A 146 -13.44 4.42 17.04
CA GLU A 146 -13.67 5.80 17.47
C GLU A 146 -13.25 6.05 18.91
N LEU A 147 -13.42 5.07 19.82
CA LEU A 147 -12.97 5.17 21.21
C LEU A 147 -11.46 5.44 21.32
N TRP A 148 -10.64 4.86 20.44
CA TRP A 148 -9.18 5.06 20.43
C TRP A 148 -8.73 6.38 19.77
N ALA A 149 -9.53 6.98 18.90
CA ALA A 149 -9.14 8.16 18.14
C ALA A 149 -8.74 9.38 19.01
N PRO A 150 -9.53 9.83 20.01
CA PRO A 150 -9.16 10.97 20.87
C PRO A 150 -7.85 10.77 21.62
N TRP A 151 -7.59 9.56 22.12
CA TRP A 151 -6.34 9.25 22.83
C TRP A 151 -5.14 9.32 21.87
N SER A 152 -5.31 8.87 20.62
CA SER A 152 -4.25 8.94 19.61
C SER A 152 -3.88 10.38 19.21
N GLU A 153 -4.79 11.34 19.41
CA GLU A 153 -4.54 12.76 19.15
C GLU A 153 -3.82 13.47 20.32
N GLU A 154 -4.13 13.08 21.57
CA GLU A 154 -3.63 13.70 22.81
C GLU A 154 -2.33 13.04 23.35
N PHE A 155 -2.12 11.74 23.08
CA PHE A 155 -0.95 10.97 23.56
C PHE A 155 0.00 10.54 22.43
N GLY A 156 -0.39 10.73 21.16
CA GLY A 156 0.35 10.28 19.99
C GLY A 156 -0.18 8.96 19.41
N ARG A 157 0.15 8.71 18.14
CA ARG A 157 -0.37 7.56 17.38
C ARG A 157 0.33 6.27 17.76
N TRP A 158 1.65 6.32 17.98
CA TRP A 158 2.47 5.15 18.29
C TRP A 158 2.07 4.45 19.61
N PRO A 159 2.00 5.14 20.78
CA PRO A 159 1.73 4.45 22.05
C PRO A 159 0.30 3.92 22.12
N ILE A 160 -0.65 4.56 21.42
CA ILE A 160 -2.06 4.17 21.42
C ILE A 160 -2.31 2.97 20.52
N LEU A 161 -1.70 2.89 19.32
CA LEU A 161 -1.72 1.67 18.52
C LEU A 161 -1.00 0.50 19.24
N GLN A 162 0.11 0.77 19.94
CA GLN A 162 0.78 -0.26 20.76
C GLN A 162 -0.12 -0.79 21.88
N LEU A 163 -0.81 0.09 22.62
CA LEU A 163 -1.72 -0.31 23.69
C LEU A 163 -2.95 -1.07 23.15
N SER A 164 -3.51 -0.63 22.02
CA SER A 164 -4.59 -1.31 21.32
C SER A 164 -4.19 -2.74 20.94
N LEU A 165 -3.10 -2.91 20.17
CA LEU A 165 -2.60 -4.22 19.75
C LEU A 165 -2.31 -5.14 20.94
N PHE A 166 -1.70 -4.61 22.00
CA PHE A 166 -1.42 -5.35 23.23
C PHE A 166 -2.70 -5.91 23.88
N LEU A 167 -3.74 -5.08 23.99
CA LEU A 167 -5.02 -5.49 24.58
C LEU A 167 -5.77 -6.49 23.69
N VAL A 168 -5.80 -6.28 22.37
CA VAL A 168 -6.37 -7.25 21.42
C VAL A 168 -5.68 -8.61 21.56
N ASN A 169 -4.35 -8.62 21.63
CA ASN A 169 -3.55 -9.83 21.86
C ASN A 169 -3.88 -10.50 23.22
N ILE A 170 -4.09 -9.75 24.29
CA ILE A 170 -4.51 -10.29 25.60
C ILE A 170 -5.90 -10.96 25.53
N TRP A 171 -6.90 -10.28 24.95
CA TRP A 171 -8.25 -10.84 24.82
C TRP A 171 -8.27 -12.08 23.91
N GLN A 172 -7.35 -12.16 22.96
CA GLN A 172 -7.19 -13.32 22.09
C GLN A 172 -6.71 -14.58 22.84
N ILE A 173 -5.86 -14.44 23.88
CA ILE A 173 -5.48 -15.55 24.77
C ILE A 173 -6.72 -16.08 25.52
N LEU A 174 -7.57 -15.18 26.01
CA LEU A 174 -8.80 -15.55 26.71
C LEU A 174 -9.85 -16.20 25.79
N ALA A 175 -9.83 -15.88 24.50
CA ALA A 175 -10.63 -16.60 23.50
C ALA A 175 -10.06 -17.99 23.16
N ALA A 176 -8.73 -18.12 23.10
CA ALA A 176 -8.04 -19.39 22.86
C ALA A 176 -8.16 -20.39 24.02
N LEU A 177 -8.36 -19.89 25.24
CA LEU A 177 -8.49 -20.67 26.48
C LEU A 177 -9.91 -20.56 27.09
N ALA A 178 -10.93 -20.22 26.31
CA ALA A 178 -12.29 -20.00 26.81
C ALA A 178 -12.92 -21.30 27.34
N PRO A 179 -13.25 -21.41 28.65
CA PRO A 179 -13.80 -22.64 29.22
C PRO A 179 -15.31 -22.84 28.95
N ASN A 180 -15.96 -21.88 28.30
CA ASN A 180 -17.36 -21.91 27.89
C ASN A 180 -17.64 -20.84 26.82
N PHE A 181 -18.77 -20.97 26.13
CA PHE A 181 -19.18 -20.06 25.07
C PHE A 181 -19.37 -18.60 25.54
N GLY A 182 -19.83 -18.36 26.76
CA GLY A 182 -19.97 -17.02 27.32
C GLY A 182 -18.62 -16.30 27.48
N SER A 183 -17.60 -17.00 27.96
CA SER A 183 -16.22 -16.48 28.01
C SER A 183 -15.66 -16.16 26.63
N LEU A 184 -15.98 -16.96 25.61
CA LEU A 184 -15.59 -16.70 24.22
C LEU A 184 -16.25 -15.42 23.67
N ILE A 185 -17.54 -15.19 23.97
CA ILE A 185 -18.27 -13.97 23.58
C ILE A 185 -17.71 -12.73 24.27
N VAL A 186 -17.38 -12.80 25.57
CA VAL A 186 -16.75 -11.68 26.30
C VAL A 186 -15.37 -11.35 25.72
N ALA A 187 -14.55 -12.37 25.43
CA ALA A 187 -13.24 -12.18 24.80
C ALA A 187 -13.35 -11.55 23.40
N ARG A 188 -14.36 -11.95 22.60
CA ARG A 188 -14.64 -11.32 21.29
C ARG A 188 -15.08 -9.87 21.41
N PHE A 189 -16.00 -9.54 22.34
CA PHE A 189 -16.44 -8.17 22.59
C PHE A 189 -15.27 -7.26 22.99
N LEU A 190 -14.44 -7.69 23.95
CA LEU A 190 -13.30 -6.91 24.42
C LEU A 190 -12.19 -6.78 23.38
N GLY A 191 -11.95 -7.83 22.57
CA GLY A 191 -11.04 -7.78 21.42
C GLY A 191 -11.48 -6.77 20.37
N GLY A 192 -12.77 -6.73 20.03
CA GLY A 192 -13.33 -5.72 19.12
C GLY A 192 -13.17 -4.31 19.69
N LEU A 193 -13.63 -4.08 20.92
CA LEU A 193 -13.56 -2.77 21.58
C LEU A 193 -12.13 -2.25 21.75
N CYS A 194 -11.14 -3.14 21.89
CA CYS A 194 -9.73 -2.78 22.00
C CYS A 194 -9.03 -2.56 20.64
N SER A 195 -9.70 -2.75 19.50
CA SER A 195 -9.10 -2.60 18.17
C SER A 195 -9.18 -1.15 17.66
N ALA A 196 -8.03 -0.49 17.53
CA ALA A 196 -7.88 0.88 17.02
C ALA A 196 -7.75 0.89 15.50
N GLY A 197 -8.89 0.86 14.81
CA GLY A 197 -8.98 0.67 13.35
C GLY A 197 -8.71 1.91 12.49
N GLY A 198 -9.54 2.04 11.45
CA GLY A 198 -9.38 3.03 10.37
C GLY A 198 -9.01 4.44 10.83
N SER A 199 -9.73 4.99 11.81
CA SER A 199 -9.63 6.40 12.24
C SER A 199 -8.25 6.81 12.76
N VAL A 200 -7.55 5.92 13.49
CA VAL A 200 -6.17 6.18 13.92
C VAL A 200 -5.20 6.08 12.73
N THR A 201 -5.38 5.06 11.89
CA THR A 201 -4.48 4.81 10.74
C THR A 201 -4.59 5.88 9.64
N ILE A 202 -5.80 6.35 9.31
CA ILE A 202 -6.04 7.48 8.38
C ILE A 202 -5.51 8.79 8.98
N GLY A 203 -5.67 8.97 10.30
CA GLY A 203 -5.05 10.07 11.04
C GLY A 203 -3.52 10.11 10.88
N MET A 204 -2.85 8.96 10.84
CA MET A 204 -1.40 8.88 10.56
C MET A 204 -1.05 9.24 9.12
N VAL A 205 -1.90 8.95 8.13
CA VAL A 205 -1.68 9.43 6.75
C VAL A 205 -1.73 10.97 6.70
N ALA A 206 -2.66 11.59 7.43
CA ALA A 206 -2.76 13.04 7.57
C ALA A 206 -1.62 13.69 8.40
N ASP A 207 -1.00 12.95 9.32
CA ASP A 207 0.23 13.39 10.04
C ASP A 207 1.50 13.26 9.16
N LEU A 208 1.44 12.60 7.98
CA LEU A 208 2.60 12.30 7.11
C LEU A 208 2.58 13.00 5.74
N PHE A 209 1.41 13.24 5.16
CA PHE A 209 1.25 13.75 3.79
C PHE A 209 0.44 15.04 3.75
N GLN A 210 0.75 15.92 2.79
CA GLN A 210 -0.09 17.07 2.47
C GLN A 210 -1.33 16.61 1.67
N PRO A 211 -2.46 17.33 1.72
CA PRO A 211 -3.72 16.94 1.04
C PRO A 211 -3.56 16.64 -0.46
N GLU A 212 -2.61 17.29 -1.12
CA GLU A 212 -2.28 17.14 -2.54
C GLU A 212 -1.55 15.81 -2.86
N GLU A 213 -0.92 15.19 -1.86
CA GLU A 213 -0.21 13.91 -2.00
C GLU A 213 -0.90 12.74 -1.28
N GLN A 214 -1.85 13.03 -0.39
CA GLN A 214 -2.44 12.08 0.57
C GLN A 214 -3.07 10.84 -0.09
N GLN A 215 -3.54 10.96 -1.34
CA GLN A 215 -4.18 9.89 -2.12
C GLN A 215 -3.36 8.59 -2.15
N TRP A 216 -2.03 8.67 -2.26
CA TRP A 216 -1.16 7.48 -2.28
C TRP A 216 -1.18 6.71 -0.97
N GLY A 217 -1.17 7.43 0.17
CA GLY A 217 -1.25 6.82 1.49
C GLY A 217 -2.64 6.27 1.78
N ILE A 218 -3.70 6.98 1.36
CA ILE A 218 -5.09 6.51 1.49
C ILE A 218 -5.28 5.21 0.70
N ALA A 219 -4.90 5.17 -0.58
CA ALA A 219 -5.03 3.97 -1.43
C ALA A 219 -4.32 2.76 -0.82
N PHE A 220 -3.14 2.95 -0.24
CA PHE A 220 -2.36 1.87 0.36
C PHE A 220 -2.97 1.36 1.69
N VAL A 221 -3.48 2.27 2.54
CA VAL A 221 -4.19 1.90 3.79
C VAL A 221 -5.55 1.25 3.47
N VAL A 222 -6.29 1.76 2.49
CA VAL A 222 -7.55 1.16 2.01
C VAL A 222 -7.32 -0.25 1.47
N LEU A 223 -6.28 -0.46 0.64
CA LEU A 223 -5.89 -1.79 0.16
C LEU A 223 -5.58 -2.73 1.33
N SER A 224 -4.85 -2.28 2.35
CA SER A 224 -4.52 -3.11 3.52
C SER A 224 -5.76 -3.59 4.27
N SER A 225 -6.79 -2.75 4.36
CA SER A 225 -8.04 -3.06 5.04
C SER A 225 -8.80 -4.19 4.33
N VAL A 226 -9.01 -4.06 3.01
CA VAL A 226 -9.78 -5.03 2.22
C VAL A 226 -8.98 -6.31 1.90
N ALA A 227 -7.65 -6.21 1.79
CA ALA A 227 -6.79 -7.39 1.73
C ALA A 227 -6.90 -8.22 3.02
N GLY A 228 -6.89 -7.56 4.19
CA GLY A 228 -7.04 -8.22 5.49
C GLY A 228 -8.31 -9.06 5.62
N THR A 229 -9.45 -8.57 5.11
CA THR A 229 -10.73 -9.32 5.15
C THR A 229 -10.78 -10.52 4.20
N THR A 230 -9.84 -10.61 3.24
CA THR A 230 -9.79 -11.71 2.25
C THR A 230 -8.69 -12.73 2.55
N VAL A 231 -7.61 -12.30 3.21
CA VAL A 231 -6.56 -13.21 3.72
C VAL A 231 -7.11 -14.15 4.80
N GLY A 232 -8.09 -13.70 5.62
CA GLY A 232 -8.75 -14.53 6.64
C GLY A 232 -9.30 -15.84 6.08
N PRO A 233 -10.26 -15.84 5.14
CA PRO A 233 -10.80 -17.07 4.55
C PRO A 233 -9.74 -17.93 3.82
N ILE A 234 -8.76 -17.32 3.14
CA ILE A 234 -7.69 -18.04 2.43
C ILE A 234 -6.85 -18.90 3.40
N VAL A 235 -6.52 -18.37 4.58
CA VAL A 235 -5.80 -19.11 5.63
C VAL A 235 -6.76 -19.96 6.48
N GLY A 236 -8.03 -19.56 6.57
CA GLY A 236 -9.07 -20.18 7.39
C GLY A 236 -9.48 -21.59 6.97
N GLY A 237 -9.63 -21.87 5.68
CA GLY A 237 -9.98 -23.23 5.22
C GLY A 237 -8.95 -24.32 5.59
N PRO A 238 -7.63 -24.05 5.49
CA PRO A 238 -6.60 -24.91 6.09
C PRO A 238 -6.70 -25.05 7.62
N ILE A 239 -7.05 -23.99 8.35
CA ILE A 239 -7.25 -24.05 9.82
C ILE A 239 -8.43 -24.96 10.16
N GLU A 240 -9.61 -24.72 9.57
CA GLU A 240 -10.84 -25.50 9.76
C GLU A 240 -10.63 -27.00 9.52
N LYS A 241 -9.87 -27.34 8.47
CA LYS A 241 -9.71 -28.74 8.04
C LYS A 241 -8.66 -29.52 8.85
N TYR A 242 -7.62 -28.87 9.36
CA TYR A 242 -6.43 -29.57 9.89
C TYR A 242 -6.13 -29.27 11.36
N LEU A 243 -6.71 -28.23 11.96
CA LEU A 243 -6.38 -27.78 13.30
C LEU A 243 -7.61 -27.78 14.22
N ARG A 244 -7.36 -27.84 15.53
CA ARG A 244 -8.41 -27.67 16.55
C ARG A 244 -8.85 -26.21 16.66
N LEU A 245 -10.02 -25.99 17.25
CA LEU A 245 -10.63 -24.67 17.45
C LEU A 245 -9.67 -23.61 18.04
N GLU A 246 -8.84 -23.97 19.02
CA GLU A 246 -7.98 -23.00 19.71
C GLU A 246 -6.93 -22.41 18.77
N TRP A 247 -6.48 -23.17 17.76
CA TRP A 247 -5.47 -22.71 16.79
C TRP A 247 -5.96 -21.59 15.89
N ASN A 248 -7.27 -21.51 15.61
CA ASN A 248 -7.85 -20.34 14.96
C ASN A 248 -7.53 -19.05 15.74
N PHE A 249 -7.50 -19.13 17.08
CA PHE A 249 -7.22 -18.00 17.95
C PHE A 249 -5.72 -17.83 18.23
N TRP A 250 -4.94 -18.90 18.32
CA TRP A 250 -3.47 -18.83 18.45
C TRP A 250 -2.79 -18.25 17.20
N ILE A 251 -3.27 -18.55 15.99
CA ILE A 251 -2.69 -18.00 14.74
C ILE A 251 -2.93 -16.49 14.65
N GLN A 252 -4.14 -16.03 15.01
CA GLN A 252 -4.46 -14.62 15.17
C GLN A 252 -3.52 -13.93 16.19
N LEU A 253 -3.27 -14.55 17.35
CA LEU A 253 -2.36 -14.03 18.37
C LEU A 253 -0.90 -13.95 17.87
N ILE A 254 -0.40 -14.99 17.20
CA ILE A 254 0.97 -15.02 16.67
C ILE A 254 1.16 -13.90 15.63
N PHE A 255 0.18 -13.72 14.73
CA PHE A 255 0.22 -12.66 13.74
C PHE A 255 0.16 -11.27 14.40
N GLY A 256 -0.79 -11.05 15.31
CA GLY A 256 -0.93 -9.80 16.05
C GLY A 256 0.29 -9.45 16.92
N ALA A 257 0.97 -10.44 17.51
CA ALA A 257 2.18 -10.24 18.29
C ALA A 257 3.40 -9.87 17.40
N VAL A 258 3.57 -10.54 16.26
CA VAL A 258 4.64 -10.21 15.29
C VAL A 258 4.42 -8.82 14.71
N VAL A 259 3.19 -8.46 14.35
CA VAL A 259 2.84 -7.14 13.83
C VAL A 259 2.98 -6.05 14.89
N GLN A 260 2.62 -6.32 16.14
CA GLN A 260 2.88 -5.42 17.26
C GLN A 260 4.39 -5.17 17.46
N ALA A 261 5.22 -6.22 17.35
CA ALA A 261 6.67 -6.11 17.44
C ALA A 261 7.28 -5.31 16.26
N ILE A 262 6.78 -5.49 15.03
CA ILE A 262 7.18 -4.67 13.88
C ILE A 262 6.84 -3.19 14.12
N HIS A 263 5.60 -2.91 14.57
CA HIS A 263 5.15 -1.56 14.90
C HIS A 263 5.88 -0.96 16.11
N PHE A 264 6.52 -1.76 16.98
CA PHE A 264 7.23 -1.25 18.14
C PHE A 264 8.45 -0.41 17.75
N PHE A 265 9.14 -0.78 16.67
CA PHE A 265 10.30 -0.03 16.15
C PHE A 265 9.93 1.20 15.30
N MET A 266 8.63 1.50 15.15
CA MET A 266 8.18 2.63 14.34
C MET A 266 8.27 3.99 15.07
N PRO A 267 8.51 5.09 14.33
CA PRO A 267 8.53 6.43 14.89
C PRO A 267 7.12 7.01 15.10
N GLU A 268 6.93 7.79 16.17
CA GLU A 268 5.75 8.63 16.36
C GLU A 268 5.60 9.67 15.23
N SER A 269 4.42 9.77 14.64
CA SER A 269 4.10 10.69 13.53
C SER A 269 3.42 12.00 13.97
N ARG A 270 2.71 12.01 15.10
CA ARG A 270 1.81 13.10 15.49
C ARG A 270 2.52 14.46 15.59
N SER A 271 2.04 15.46 14.83
CA SER A 271 2.70 16.77 14.74
C SER A 271 2.86 17.46 16.09
N THR A 272 1.83 17.44 16.95
CA THR A 272 1.88 18.06 18.29
C THR A 272 2.95 17.43 19.18
N ILE A 273 3.03 16.10 19.22
CA ILE A 273 4.04 15.35 19.98
C ILE A 273 5.46 15.58 19.44
N LEU A 274 5.62 15.81 18.13
CA LEU A 274 6.90 16.20 17.53
C LEU A 274 7.30 17.64 17.88
N MET A 275 6.34 18.59 17.91
CA MET A 275 6.55 19.95 18.39
C MET A 275 6.93 19.98 19.88
N ASP A 276 6.19 19.26 20.73
CA ASP A 276 6.52 19.03 22.15
C ASP A 276 7.97 18.54 22.32
N LYS A 277 8.41 17.58 21.49
CA LYS A 277 9.79 17.06 21.52
C LYS A 277 10.81 18.11 21.09
N ARG A 278 10.58 18.90 20.04
CA ARG A 278 11.53 19.97 19.61
C ARG A 278 11.55 21.13 20.60
N ALA A 279 10.41 21.59 21.12
CA ALA A 279 10.35 22.63 22.13
C ALA A 279 11.03 22.21 23.45
N LYS A 280 10.93 20.94 23.85
CA LYS A 280 11.67 20.38 25.01
C LYS A 280 13.18 20.25 24.73
N HIS A 281 13.59 20.09 23.48
CA HIS A 281 14.98 20.09 23.08
C HIS A 281 15.59 21.51 23.09
N LEU A 282 14.92 22.50 22.48
CA LEU A 282 15.36 23.91 22.45
C LEU A 282 15.62 24.50 23.85
N ARG A 283 14.72 24.23 24.80
CA ARG A 283 14.90 24.64 26.21
C ARG A 283 16.04 23.90 26.92
N LYS A 284 16.45 22.71 26.44
CA LYS A 284 17.57 21.93 26.99
C LYS A 284 18.92 22.32 26.38
N THR A 285 18.97 22.72 25.11
CA THR A 285 20.19 23.24 24.46
C THR A 285 20.44 24.70 24.77
N GLY A 286 19.41 25.45 25.18
CA GLY A 286 19.49 26.88 25.44
C GLY A 286 19.31 27.76 24.20
N GLU A 287 19.01 27.16 23.04
CA GLU A 287 18.68 27.87 21.79
C GLU A 287 17.47 28.80 21.96
N ASP A 288 16.43 28.33 22.66
CA ASP A 288 15.25 29.12 23.03
C ASP A 288 14.68 28.60 24.36
N THR A 289 14.66 29.45 25.38
CA THR A 289 14.25 29.08 26.75
C THR A 289 12.77 29.32 27.04
N ASN A 290 12.01 30.00 26.17
CA ASN A 290 10.59 30.35 26.40
C ASN A 290 9.63 29.73 25.36
N VAL A 291 10.10 28.76 24.57
CA VAL A 291 9.29 28.01 23.60
C VAL A 291 8.73 26.71 24.19
N TYR A 292 7.42 26.50 24.07
CA TYR A 292 6.68 25.34 24.58
C TYR A 292 5.89 24.67 23.47
N GLY A 293 5.74 23.34 23.51
CA GLY A 293 4.84 22.63 22.61
C GLY A 293 3.36 22.88 22.94
N PRO A 294 2.43 22.67 21.98
CA PRO A 294 1.00 22.90 22.20
C PRO A 294 0.42 22.10 23.37
N ASP A 295 0.90 20.87 23.58
CA ASP A 295 0.33 19.95 24.57
C ASP A 295 0.99 20.12 25.97
N GLU A 296 1.97 21.04 26.09
CA GLU A 296 2.57 21.47 27.37
C GLU A 296 1.86 22.65 28.01
N VAL A 297 1.26 23.52 27.19
CA VAL A 297 0.54 24.71 27.66
C VAL A 297 -0.92 24.42 27.98
N LYS A 298 -1.49 23.37 27.37
CA LYS A 298 -2.86 22.91 27.60
C LYS A 298 -3.05 22.42 29.05
N LYS A 299 -3.92 23.10 29.81
CA LYS A 299 -4.28 22.75 31.20
C LYS A 299 -5.80 22.85 31.40
N PRO A 300 -6.46 21.81 31.95
CA PRO A 300 -5.94 20.47 32.19
C PRO A 300 -5.57 19.77 30.87
N ARG A 301 -4.56 18.89 30.90
CA ARG A 301 -4.17 18.15 29.68
C ARG A 301 -5.28 17.21 29.21
N ILE A 302 -5.90 16.49 30.15
CA ILE A 302 -7.10 15.69 29.92
C ILE A 302 -8.29 16.43 30.51
N SER A 303 -9.21 16.89 29.67
CA SER A 303 -10.55 17.29 30.07
C SER A 303 -11.52 16.20 29.63
N GLY A 304 -12.23 15.56 30.58
CA GLY A 304 -13.21 14.52 30.24
C GLY A 304 -14.32 15.01 29.30
N HIS A 305 -14.63 16.31 29.36
CA HIS A 305 -15.54 17.00 28.44
C HIS A 305 -14.96 17.12 27.02
N GLU A 306 -13.68 17.43 26.86
CA GLU A 306 -13.02 17.48 25.54
C GLU A 306 -12.85 16.09 24.91
N VAL A 307 -12.51 15.09 25.73
CA VAL A 307 -12.43 13.69 25.29
C VAL A 307 -13.80 13.21 24.81
N MET A 308 -14.86 13.51 25.57
CA MET A 308 -16.23 13.19 25.18
C MET A 308 -16.67 13.92 23.90
N ILE A 309 -16.36 15.22 23.76
CA ILE A 309 -16.63 15.97 22.52
C ILE A 309 -15.90 15.36 21.32
N THR A 310 -14.63 15.01 21.47
CA THR A 310 -13.83 14.46 20.38
C THR A 310 -14.24 13.03 20.03
N TRP A 311 -14.71 12.24 21.02
CA TRP A 311 -15.30 10.92 20.79
C TRP A 311 -16.70 10.96 20.17
N ILE A 312 -17.53 11.96 20.51
CA ILE A 312 -18.87 12.12 19.93
C ILE A 312 -18.80 12.67 18.49
N ARG A 313 -17.78 13.48 18.15
CA ARG A 313 -17.66 14.17 16.85
C ARG A 313 -17.84 13.25 15.62
N PRO A 314 -17.24 12.05 15.52
CA PRO A 314 -17.46 11.13 14.40
C PRO A 314 -18.93 10.71 14.24
N PHE A 315 -19.61 10.37 15.35
CA PHE A 315 -21.03 10.01 15.36
C PHE A 315 -21.93 11.22 15.06
N GLU A 316 -21.57 12.41 15.58
CA GLU A 316 -22.27 13.65 15.30
C GLU A 316 -22.17 14.02 13.81
N MET A 317 -20.98 13.94 13.22
CA MET A 317 -20.77 14.14 11.78
C MET A 317 -21.53 13.07 10.98
N PHE A 318 -21.42 11.79 11.33
CA PHE A 318 -22.16 10.71 10.66
C PHE A 318 -23.67 10.95 10.61
N VAL A 319 -24.29 11.51 11.67
CA VAL A 319 -25.74 11.79 11.69
C VAL A 319 -26.12 13.15 11.08
N LYS A 320 -25.33 14.20 11.33
CA LYS A 320 -25.72 15.59 10.98
C LYS A 320 -25.19 16.06 9.62
N GLU A 321 -24.08 15.51 9.15
CA GLU A 321 -23.43 15.96 7.91
C GLU A 321 -23.89 15.11 6.71
N PRO A 322 -24.66 15.65 5.75
CA PRO A 322 -25.27 14.84 4.68
C PRO A 322 -24.26 14.08 3.81
N ILE A 323 -23.07 14.66 3.63
CA ILE A 323 -21.94 14.06 2.92
C ILE A 323 -21.41 12.85 3.70
N VAL A 324 -21.06 13.02 4.98
CA VAL A 324 -20.53 11.93 5.80
C VAL A 324 -21.56 10.82 5.93
N LEU A 325 -22.81 11.14 6.27
CA LEU A 325 -23.91 10.17 6.35
C LEU A 325 -24.01 9.31 5.09
N SER A 326 -24.04 9.96 3.92
CA SER A 326 -24.35 9.28 2.67
C SER A 326 -23.17 8.50 2.09
N LEU A 327 -21.93 9.01 2.20
CA LEU A 327 -20.72 8.29 1.78
C LEU A 327 -20.38 7.15 2.75
N SER A 328 -20.71 7.30 4.04
CA SER A 328 -20.58 6.23 5.05
C SER A 328 -21.61 5.14 4.87
N LEU A 329 -22.88 5.48 4.62
CA LEU A 329 -23.92 4.50 4.30
C LEU A 329 -23.62 3.77 2.99
N LEU A 330 -23.17 4.48 1.94
CA LEU A 330 -22.72 3.90 0.68
C LEU A 330 -21.62 2.85 0.91
N SER A 331 -20.52 3.25 1.56
CA SER A 331 -19.38 2.35 1.76
C SER A 331 -19.69 1.21 2.74
N GLY A 332 -20.47 1.47 3.79
CA GLY A 332 -20.87 0.47 4.76
C GLY A 332 -21.88 -0.54 4.22
N PHE A 333 -22.77 -0.13 3.31
CA PHE A 333 -23.66 -1.05 2.64
C PHE A 333 -22.92 -1.91 1.61
N SER A 334 -21.97 -1.35 0.86
CA SER A 334 -21.08 -2.13 -0.04
C SER A 334 -20.27 -3.19 0.74
N ASP A 335 -19.69 -2.81 1.89
CA ASP A 335 -19.00 -3.77 2.76
C ASP A 335 -19.93 -4.87 3.28
N ALA A 336 -21.11 -4.49 3.78
CA ALA A 336 -22.11 -5.45 4.26
C ALA A 336 -22.61 -6.39 3.14
N LEU A 337 -22.73 -5.91 1.90
CA LEU A 337 -23.01 -6.73 0.73
C LEU A 337 -21.88 -7.73 0.47
N ILE A 338 -20.60 -7.31 0.50
CA ILE A 338 -19.46 -8.24 0.36
C ILE A 338 -19.42 -9.28 1.49
N PHE A 339 -19.57 -8.88 2.76
CA PHE A 339 -19.57 -9.83 3.88
C PHE A 339 -20.74 -10.82 3.80
N THR A 340 -21.92 -10.36 3.35
CA THR A 340 -23.07 -11.23 3.10
C THR A 340 -22.78 -12.24 1.99
N PHE A 341 -22.26 -11.74 0.86
CA PHE A 341 -21.90 -12.49 -0.33
C PHE A 341 -20.84 -13.57 -0.06
N GLN A 342 -19.86 -13.29 0.80
CA GLN A 342 -18.80 -14.23 1.17
C GLN A 342 -19.31 -15.48 1.91
N GLU A 343 -20.36 -15.38 2.73
CA GLU A 343 -21.01 -16.57 3.34
C GLU A 343 -21.59 -17.52 2.26
N GLY A 344 -21.95 -16.99 1.08
CA GLY A 344 -22.42 -17.77 -0.07
C GLY A 344 -21.35 -18.67 -0.71
N PHE A 345 -20.06 -18.48 -0.42
CA PHE A 345 -18.97 -19.24 -1.08
C PHE A 345 -19.02 -20.72 -0.72
N ASN A 346 -19.24 -21.04 0.55
CA ASN A 346 -19.33 -22.43 1.00
C ASN A 346 -20.45 -23.23 0.31
N PRO A 347 -21.74 -22.77 0.29
CA PRO A 347 -22.79 -23.50 -0.41
C PRO A 347 -22.65 -23.48 -1.94
N VAL A 348 -22.13 -22.39 -2.54
CA VAL A 348 -21.93 -22.31 -4.00
C VAL A 348 -20.84 -23.27 -4.46
N TYR A 349 -19.60 -23.15 -3.97
CA TYR A 349 -18.48 -23.95 -4.49
C TYR A 349 -18.58 -25.44 -4.13
N LYS A 350 -19.33 -25.80 -3.07
CA LYS A 350 -19.65 -27.20 -2.74
C LYS A 350 -20.34 -27.96 -3.88
N GLN A 351 -21.04 -27.28 -4.79
CA GLN A 351 -21.67 -27.90 -5.96
C GLN A 351 -20.66 -28.55 -6.93
N TRP A 352 -19.44 -28.00 -7.03
CA TRP A 352 -18.33 -28.59 -7.79
C TRP A 352 -17.44 -29.49 -6.93
N GLY A 353 -17.91 -29.92 -5.75
CA GLY A 353 -17.19 -30.82 -4.85
C GLY A 353 -16.05 -30.18 -4.05
N PHE A 354 -15.99 -28.84 -3.96
CA PHE A 354 -14.92 -28.15 -3.24
C PHE A 354 -15.06 -28.37 -1.72
N GLY A 355 -14.01 -28.92 -1.09
CA GLY A 355 -13.85 -28.90 0.38
C GLY A 355 -13.22 -27.58 0.86
N PRO A 356 -13.00 -27.40 2.18
CA PRO A 356 -12.60 -26.11 2.78
C PRO A 356 -11.39 -25.43 2.12
N ILE A 357 -10.37 -26.19 1.70
CA ILE A 357 -9.21 -25.63 0.96
C ILE A 357 -9.62 -25.07 -0.41
N GLY A 358 -10.49 -25.77 -1.14
CA GLY A 358 -10.98 -25.31 -2.45
C GLY A 358 -11.83 -24.05 -2.32
N VAL A 359 -12.67 -23.98 -1.29
CA VAL A 359 -13.46 -22.77 -0.97
C VAL A 359 -12.53 -21.62 -0.55
N ALA A 360 -11.51 -21.87 0.28
CA ALA A 360 -10.52 -20.87 0.66
C ALA A 360 -9.72 -20.32 -0.53
N LEU A 361 -9.32 -21.18 -1.48
CA LEU A 361 -8.68 -20.74 -2.73
C LEU A 361 -9.62 -19.93 -3.63
N ALA A 362 -10.94 -20.14 -3.54
CA ALA A 362 -11.94 -19.35 -4.27
C ALA A 362 -12.01 -17.86 -3.84
N PHE A 363 -11.34 -17.46 -2.75
CA PHE A 363 -11.18 -16.05 -2.34
C PHE A 363 -9.98 -15.34 -3.00
N LEU A 364 -9.03 -16.05 -3.62
CA LEU A 364 -7.92 -15.43 -4.36
C LEU A 364 -8.36 -14.44 -5.48
N PRO A 365 -9.46 -14.69 -6.24
CA PRO A 365 -9.98 -13.74 -7.23
C PRO A 365 -10.41 -12.40 -6.62
N ILE A 366 -10.93 -12.39 -5.39
CA ILE A 366 -11.26 -11.15 -4.66
C ILE A 366 -9.98 -10.33 -4.39
N LEU A 367 -8.91 -11.00 -3.92
CA LEU A 367 -7.62 -10.34 -3.68
C LEU A 367 -7.00 -9.80 -4.98
N ILE A 368 -7.10 -10.55 -6.08
CA ILE A 368 -6.70 -10.09 -7.42
C ILE A 368 -7.51 -8.86 -7.84
N GLY A 369 -8.84 -8.87 -7.62
CA GLY A 369 -9.72 -7.72 -7.88
C GLY A 369 -9.29 -6.47 -7.12
N TYR A 370 -8.98 -6.56 -5.83
CA TYR A 370 -8.47 -5.43 -5.05
C TYR A 370 -7.12 -4.91 -5.55
N ILE A 371 -6.19 -5.79 -5.96
CA ILE A 371 -4.89 -5.38 -6.52
C ILE A 371 -5.08 -4.67 -7.87
N LEU A 372 -5.93 -5.21 -8.76
CA LEU A 372 -6.27 -4.58 -10.04
C LEU A 372 -6.91 -3.20 -9.83
N ALA A 373 -7.82 -3.08 -8.87
CA ALA A 373 -8.46 -1.82 -8.54
C ALA A 373 -7.45 -0.80 -7.99
N TYR A 374 -6.61 -1.17 -7.01
CA TYR A 374 -5.55 -0.33 -6.48
C TYR A 374 -4.61 0.21 -7.58
N VAL A 375 -4.13 -0.65 -8.47
CA VAL A 375 -3.27 -0.25 -9.60
C VAL A 375 -4.01 0.66 -10.59
N SER A 376 -5.32 0.46 -10.79
CA SER A 376 -6.11 1.30 -11.71
C SER A 376 -6.21 2.77 -11.30
N TYR A 377 -6.04 3.10 -10.02
CA TYR A 377 -6.00 4.49 -9.54
C TYR A 377 -4.66 5.20 -9.88
N PHE A 378 -3.58 4.48 -10.18
CA PHE A 378 -2.25 5.08 -10.36
C PHE A 378 -2.21 6.14 -11.48
N PRO A 379 -2.70 5.88 -12.72
CA PRO A 379 -2.70 6.89 -13.78
C PRO A 379 -3.55 8.13 -13.41
N PHE A 380 -4.61 7.92 -12.62
CA PHE A 380 -5.50 8.99 -12.16
C PHE A 380 -4.80 9.88 -11.11
N ILE A 381 -4.18 9.31 -10.08
CA ILE A 381 -3.45 10.08 -9.05
C ILE A 381 -2.24 10.82 -9.65
N ILE A 382 -1.53 10.21 -10.61
CA ILE A 382 -0.43 10.86 -11.36
C ILE A 382 -0.95 12.06 -12.16
N LYS A 383 -2.12 11.93 -12.82
CA LYS A 383 -2.79 13.01 -13.56
C LYS A 383 -3.24 14.14 -12.62
N ASP A 384 -3.89 13.81 -11.50
CA ASP A 384 -4.36 14.77 -10.50
C ASP A 384 -3.20 15.61 -9.94
N LYS A 385 -2.13 14.94 -9.48
CA LYS A 385 -0.92 15.61 -8.98
C LYS A 385 -0.27 16.51 -10.06
N ARG A 386 -0.28 16.10 -11.34
CA ARG A 386 0.22 16.91 -12.45
C ARG A 386 -0.63 18.16 -12.71
N ILE A 387 -1.95 18.06 -12.61
CA ILE A 387 -2.86 19.20 -12.77
C ILE A 387 -2.70 20.18 -11.61
N ILE A 388 -2.70 19.70 -10.36
CA ILE A 388 -2.48 20.50 -9.15
C ILE A 388 -1.13 21.23 -9.21
N SER A 389 -0.07 20.53 -9.60
CA SER A 389 1.28 21.11 -9.77
C SER A 389 1.38 22.17 -10.88
N GLN A 390 0.41 22.25 -11.79
CA GLN A 390 0.41 23.22 -12.91
C GLN A 390 -0.58 24.38 -12.71
N LYS A 391 -1.65 24.17 -11.94
CA LYS A 391 -2.78 25.11 -11.80
C LYS A 391 -3.08 25.52 -10.36
N GLY A 392 -2.37 24.97 -9.37
CA GLY A 392 -2.57 25.23 -7.94
C GLY A 392 -3.49 24.22 -7.24
N PRO A 393 -3.60 24.27 -5.90
CA PRO A 393 -4.37 23.31 -5.11
C PRO A 393 -5.89 23.37 -5.36
N ASP A 394 -6.42 24.54 -5.72
CA ASP A 394 -7.85 24.73 -6.03
C ASP A 394 -8.24 24.21 -7.43
N ALA A 395 -7.30 23.65 -8.21
CA ALA A 395 -7.49 23.30 -9.61
C ALA A 395 -8.39 22.08 -9.88
N LEU A 396 -8.67 21.28 -8.84
CA LEU A 396 -9.56 20.12 -8.89
C LEU A 396 -10.53 20.19 -7.70
N PRO A 397 -11.85 20.18 -7.93
CA PRO A 397 -12.82 20.13 -6.83
C PRO A 397 -12.81 18.73 -6.18
N PRO A 398 -13.20 18.59 -4.89
CA PRO A 398 -13.31 17.29 -4.21
C PRO A 398 -14.10 16.24 -5.00
N GLU A 399 -15.13 16.67 -5.74
CA GLU A 399 -15.94 15.85 -6.64
C GLU A 399 -15.10 15.09 -7.69
N HIS A 400 -13.92 15.58 -8.08
CA HIS A 400 -13.03 14.87 -9.00
C HIS A 400 -12.52 13.54 -8.40
N ARG A 401 -12.40 13.42 -7.07
CA ARG A 401 -11.98 12.17 -6.41
C ARG A 401 -12.96 11.00 -6.62
N LEU A 402 -14.22 11.30 -6.96
CA LEU A 402 -15.24 10.32 -7.32
C LEU A 402 -15.25 9.97 -8.82
N TYR A 403 -14.50 10.66 -9.68
CA TYR A 403 -14.57 10.49 -11.14
C TYR A 403 -14.26 9.05 -11.60
N TRP A 404 -13.21 8.42 -11.05
CA TRP A 404 -12.85 7.06 -11.42
C TRP A 404 -13.86 6.01 -10.89
N LEU A 405 -14.48 6.29 -9.73
CA LEU A 405 -15.52 5.44 -9.16
C LEU A 405 -16.76 5.32 -10.08
N LEU A 406 -17.08 6.34 -10.90
CA LEU A 406 -18.19 6.29 -11.86
C LEU A 406 -18.10 5.13 -12.87
N TYR A 407 -16.88 4.63 -13.12
CA TYR A 407 -16.61 3.53 -14.05
C TYR A 407 -16.50 2.18 -13.34
N LEU A 408 -16.06 2.16 -12.08
CA LEU A 408 -15.86 0.94 -11.31
C LEU A 408 -17.09 0.50 -10.49
N ALA A 409 -17.90 1.44 -9.99
CA ALA A 409 -19.08 1.13 -9.19
C ALA A 409 -20.10 0.17 -9.86
N PRO A 410 -20.39 0.26 -11.19
CA PRO A 410 -21.28 -0.70 -11.85
C PRO A 410 -20.82 -2.16 -11.74
N LEU A 411 -19.53 -2.41 -11.51
CA LEU A 411 -18.98 -3.76 -11.37
C LEU A 411 -19.47 -4.47 -10.10
N GLU A 412 -19.97 -3.76 -9.09
CA GLU A 412 -20.64 -4.34 -7.93
C GLU A 412 -21.95 -5.01 -8.34
N THR A 413 -22.78 -4.27 -9.08
CA THR A 413 -24.08 -4.75 -9.58
C THR A 413 -23.90 -5.84 -10.65
N ILE A 414 -23.03 -5.60 -11.64
CA ILE A 414 -22.72 -6.56 -12.71
C ILE A 414 -22.11 -7.84 -12.12
N GLY A 415 -21.22 -7.70 -11.14
CA GLY A 415 -20.61 -8.82 -10.42
C GLY A 415 -21.62 -9.64 -9.62
N LEU A 416 -22.49 -9.00 -8.84
CA LEU A 416 -23.49 -9.72 -8.05
C LEU A 416 -24.53 -10.43 -8.95
N PHE A 417 -25.02 -9.80 -10.02
CA PHE A 417 -25.88 -10.49 -11.01
C PHE A 417 -25.14 -11.64 -11.72
N GLY A 418 -23.90 -11.43 -12.15
CA GLY A 418 -23.10 -12.44 -12.82
C GLY A 418 -22.82 -13.65 -11.94
N PHE A 419 -22.42 -13.43 -10.69
CA PHE A 419 -22.25 -14.50 -9.70
C PHE A 419 -23.58 -15.21 -9.41
N ALA A 420 -24.68 -14.48 -9.23
CA ALA A 420 -25.99 -15.06 -8.96
C ALA A 420 -26.37 -16.12 -10.01
N TRP A 421 -26.27 -15.79 -11.30
CA TRP A 421 -26.70 -16.71 -12.36
C TRP A 421 -25.61 -17.71 -12.80
N THR A 422 -24.34 -17.50 -12.42
CA THR A 422 -23.28 -18.53 -12.56
C THR A 422 -23.16 -19.45 -11.34
N SER A 423 -23.95 -19.22 -10.29
CA SER A 423 -24.07 -20.11 -9.13
C SER A 423 -24.92 -21.36 -9.40
N LEU A 424 -25.63 -21.43 -10.54
CA LEU A 424 -26.44 -22.60 -10.96
C LEU A 424 -25.66 -23.92 -11.08
N GLY A 425 -24.32 -23.88 -11.04
CA GLY A 425 -23.51 -25.06 -10.86
C GLY A 425 -23.32 -25.94 -12.10
N PRO A 426 -22.70 -27.13 -11.92
CA PRO A 426 -22.35 -28.01 -13.02
C PRO A 426 -23.56 -28.72 -13.66
N GLU A 427 -24.73 -28.78 -13.01
CA GLU A 427 -25.97 -29.33 -13.59
C GLU A 427 -26.37 -28.57 -14.87
N TYR A 428 -26.11 -27.26 -14.90
CA TYR A 428 -26.38 -26.37 -16.03
C TYR A 428 -25.15 -26.14 -16.92
N GLY A 429 -24.10 -26.97 -16.77
CA GLY A 429 -22.86 -26.89 -17.55
C GLY A 429 -21.94 -25.70 -17.19
N ILE A 430 -22.20 -24.99 -16.08
CA ILE A 430 -21.42 -23.79 -15.73
C ILE A 430 -20.08 -24.19 -15.09
N PRO A 431 -18.94 -23.67 -15.57
CA PRO A 431 -17.63 -23.95 -14.97
C PRO A 431 -17.44 -23.14 -13.69
N TRP A 432 -16.77 -23.75 -12.70
CA TRP A 432 -16.48 -23.16 -11.37
C TRP A 432 -15.75 -21.80 -11.42
N ILE A 433 -15.06 -21.49 -12.52
CA ILE A 433 -14.34 -20.23 -12.70
C ILE A 433 -15.28 -19.04 -13.03
N ALA A 434 -16.50 -19.31 -13.50
CA ALA A 434 -17.44 -18.25 -13.86
C ALA A 434 -17.84 -17.36 -12.65
N PRO A 435 -18.30 -17.91 -11.50
CA PRO A 435 -18.54 -17.09 -10.31
C PRO A 435 -17.26 -16.45 -9.75
N MET A 436 -16.08 -17.04 -9.94
CA MET A 436 -14.79 -16.44 -9.51
C MET A 436 -14.43 -15.18 -10.30
N ILE A 437 -14.72 -15.14 -11.60
CA ILE A 437 -14.52 -13.93 -12.42
C ILE A 437 -15.44 -12.81 -11.91
N PHE A 438 -16.70 -13.13 -11.63
CA PHE A 438 -17.65 -12.14 -11.12
C PHE A 438 -17.36 -11.69 -9.67
N SER A 439 -16.84 -12.55 -8.79
CA SER A 439 -16.38 -12.11 -7.46
C SER A 439 -15.21 -11.13 -7.53
N SER A 440 -14.36 -11.25 -8.56
CA SER A 440 -13.30 -10.27 -8.85
C SER A 440 -13.88 -8.90 -9.22
N CYS A 441 -14.98 -8.85 -9.98
CA CYS A 441 -15.68 -7.60 -10.34
C CYS A 441 -16.27 -6.89 -9.11
N ILE A 442 -16.89 -7.64 -8.20
CA ILE A 442 -17.44 -7.09 -6.94
C ILE A 442 -16.31 -6.51 -6.08
N ALA A 443 -15.18 -7.22 -5.97
CA ALA A 443 -14.00 -6.76 -5.25
C ALA A 443 -13.44 -5.45 -5.83
N ILE A 444 -13.35 -5.33 -7.17
CA ILE A 444 -12.90 -4.10 -7.82
C ILE A 444 -13.79 -2.91 -7.43
N ALA A 445 -15.10 -3.10 -7.40
CA ALA A 445 -16.04 -2.04 -7.03
C ALA A 445 -15.99 -1.67 -5.55
N ASN A 446 -15.96 -2.64 -4.62
CA ASN A 446 -15.89 -2.37 -3.18
C ASN A 446 -14.61 -1.59 -2.80
N TYR A 447 -13.44 -1.99 -3.32
CA TYR A 447 -12.21 -1.21 -3.13
C TYR A 447 -12.37 0.22 -3.64
N ALA A 448 -12.95 0.39 -4.84
CA ALA A 448 -13.13 1.72 -5.44
C ALA A 448 -14.09 2.59 -4.61
N ILE A 449 -15.20 2.02 -4.13
CA ILE A 449 -16.17 2.71 -3.26
C ILE A 449 -15.47 3.16 -1.97
N TYR A 450 -14.75 2.27 -1.30
CA TYR A 450 -14.07 2.62 -0.04
C TYR A 450 -12.92 3.63 -0.26
N MET A 451 -12.10 3.47 -1.30
CA MET A 451 -11.05 4.42 -1.67
C MET A 451 -11.60 5.83 -1.95
N SER A 452 -12.54 5.95 -2.88
CA SER A 452 -13.05 7.25 -3.32
C SER A 452 -13.95 7.92 -2.29
N THR A 453 -14.64 7.18 -1.41
CA THR A 453 -15.40 7.80 -0.30
C THR A 453 -14.45 8.40 0.75
N ILE A 454 -13.38 7.71 1.14
CA ILE A 454 -12.37 8.24 2.07
C ILE A 454 -11.61 9.43 1.45
N ASP A 455 -11.12 9.34 0.21
CA ASP A 455 -10.40 10.43 -0.46
C ASP A 455 -11.28 11.70 -0.62
N TYR A 456 -12.58 11.53 -0.92
CA TYR A 456 -13.52 12.66 -0.96
C TYR A 456 -13.74 13.30 0.42
N MET A 457 -13.93 12.51 1.49
CA MET A 457 -14.12 13.04 2.84
C MET A 457 -12.85 13.71 3.37
N VAL A 458 -11.66 13.18 3.04
CA VAL A 458 -10.38 13.84 3.29
C VAL A 458 -10.32 15.20 2.60
N ALA A 459 -10.60 15.25 1.30
CA ALA A 459 -10.56 16.48 0.50
C ALA A 459 -11.59 17.54 0.95
N SER A 460 -12.75 17.11 1.47
CA SER A 460 -13.84 17.99 1.90
C SER A 460 -13.77 18.46 3.36
N TYR A 461 -13.24 17.64 4.28
CA TYR A 461 -13.23 17.94 5.72
C TYR A 461 -11.85 18.28 6.30
N GLY A 462 -10.75 18.07 5.56
CA GLY A 462 -9.42 18.60 5.89
C GLY A 462 -8.95 18.23 7.30
N VAL A 463 -8.90 19.21 8.21
CA VAL A 463 -8.50 19.02 9.62
C VAL A 463 -9.43 18.03 10.36
N TYR A 464 -10.70 17.94 9.98
CA TYR A 464 -11.68 17.01 10.55
C TYR A 464 -11.86 15.73 9.72
N SER A 465 -10.99 15.49 8.73
CA SER A 465 -11.01 14.29 7.88
C SER A 465 -10.96 12.99 8.66
N ALA A 466 -10.23 12.94 9.78
CA ALA A 466 -10.17 11.77 10.66
C ALA A 466 -11.55 11.44 11.27
N SER A 467 -12.27 12.45 11.80
CA SER A 467 -13.62 12.26 12.35
C SER A 467 -14.66 11.94 11.28
N ALA A 468 -14.55 12.54 10.08
CA ALA A 468 -15.42 12.19 8.95
C ALA A 468 -15.19 10.73 8.48
N SER A 469 -13.93 10.32 8.37
CA SER A 469 -13.55 8.95 7.99
C SER A 469 -13.92 7.92 9.06
N GLY A 470 -13.95 8.32 10.34
CA GLY A 470 -14.40 7.47 11.43
C GLY A 470 -15.90 7.17 11.40
N GLY A 471 -16.73 8.14 10.98
CA GLY A 471 -18.13 7.87 10.68
C GLY A 471 -18.34 6.80 9.59
N ASN A 472 -17.41 6.72 8.63
CA ASN A 472 -17.42 5.70 7.57
C ASN A 472 -16.89 4.34 8.06
N GLY A 473 -15.81 4.33 8.84
CA GLY A 473 -15.31 3.12 9.51
C GLY A 473 -16.39 2.48 10.39
N PHE A 474 -16.98 3.27 11.28
CA PHE A 474 -18.13 2.86 12.10
C PHE A 474 -19.26 2.25 11.26
N ALA A 475 -19.67 2.90 10.17
CA ALA A 475 -20.74 2.39 9.31
C ALA A 475 -20.38 1.05 8.63
N ARG A 476 -19.13 0.85 8.21
CA ARG A 476 -18.66 -0.42 7.63
C ARG A 476 -18.67 -1.54 8.67
N ASP A 477 -17.96 -1.37 9.78
CA ASP A 477 -17.83 -2.41 10.81
C ASP A 477 -19.17 -2.76 11.47
N PHE A 478 -20.03 -1.76 11.73
CA PHE A 478 -21.35 -1.98 12.34
C PHE A 478 -22.31 -2.71 11.40
N LEU A 479 -22.40 -2.32 10.12
CA LEU A 479 -23.27 -2.97 9.14
C LEU A 479 -22.77 -4.38 8.77
N ALA A 480 -21.45 -4.59 8.66
CA ALA A 480 -20.85 -5.91 8.50
C ALA A 480 -21.14 -6.83 9.72
N GLY A 481 -21.09 -6.28 10.93
CA GLY A 481 -21.44 -7.02 12.16
C GLY A 481 -22.90 -7.49 12.16
N ILE A 482 -23.83 -6.65 11.70
CA ILE A 482 -25.25 -7.02 11.54
C ILE A 482 -25.42 -8.04 10.40
N ALA A 483 -24.71 -7.88 9.28
CA ALA A 483 -24.74 -8.79 8.14
C ALA A 483 -24.37 -10.23 8.52
N ALA A 484 -23.37 -10.42 9.39
CA ALA A 484 -22.95 -11.72 9.90
C ALA A 484 -24.07 -12.53 10.60
N LEU A 485 -25.19 -11.90 10.98
CA LEU A 485 -26.36 -12.63 11.49
C LEU A 485 -27.35 -13.05 10.40
N TYR A 486 -27.66 -12.20 9.41
CA TYR A 486 -28.70 -12.53 8.41
C TYR A 486 -28.15 -13.23 7.17
N ALA A 487 -26.85 -13.18 6.91
CA ALA A 487 -26.25 -13.65 5.67
C ALA A 487 -26.52 -15.13 5.36
N THR A 488 -26.26 -16.04 6.29
CA THR A 488 -26.52 -17.47 6.05
C THR A 488 -28.02 -17.79 6.01
N PRO A 489 -28.88 -17.25 6.90
CA PRO A 489 -30.33 -17.37 6.74
C PRO A 489 -30.85 -16.90 5.37
N LEU A 490 -30.24 -15.88 4.75
CA LEU A 490 -30.54 -15.44 3.39
C LEU A 490 -30.27 -16.56 2.38
N TYR A 491 -29.03 -17.08 2.36
CA TYR A 491 -28.59 -18.14 1.44
C TYR A 491 -29.25 -19.51 1.69
N GLU A 492 -29.69 -19.80 2.93
CA GLU A 492 -30.33 -21.07 3.29
C GLU A 492 -31.84 -21.07 2.98
N ASN A 493 -32.55 -19.93 3.10
CA ASN A 493 -34.02 -19.91 3.13
C ASN A 493 -34.70 -19.09 2.02
N VAL A 494 -33.99 -18.25 1.26
CA VAL A 494 -34.64 -17.31 0.32
C VAL A 494 -34.70 -17.86 -1.10
N GLY A 495 -35.77 -18.60 -1.38
CA GLY A 495 -36.12 -19.07 -2.73
C GLY A 495 -36.99 -20.34 -2.70
N PRO A 496 -37.40 -20.85 -3.87
CA PRO A 496 -37.75 -22.25 -4.02
C PRO A 496 -36.46 -23.08 -3.86
N GLN A 497 -36.48 -24.15 -3.06
CA GLN A 497 -35.30 -24.88 -2.56
C GLN A 497 -34.22 -25.30 -3.59
N LYS A 498 -34.51 -25.30 -4.90
CA LYS A 498 -33.52 -25.50 -5.97
C LYS A 498 -32.64 -24.26 -6.26
N TYR A 499 -33.10 -23.04 -5.95
CA TYR A 499 -32.52 -21.79 -6.43
C TYR A 499 -32.23 -20.76 -5.31
N ASN A 500 -32.00 -21.22 -4.08
CA ASN A 500 -31.84 -20.31 -2.92
C ASN A 500 -30.57 -19.44 -3.01
N LEU A 501 -29.53 -19.89 -3.71
CA LEU A 501 -28.24 -19.19 -3.80
C LEU A 501 -28.29 -18.06 -4.84
N GLU A 502 -28.99 -18.33 -5.93
CA GLU A 502 -29.27 -17.48 -7.07
C GLU A 502 -30.21 -16.35 -6.66
N TYR A 503 -31.30 -16.66 -5.96
CA TYR A 503 -32.25 -15.65 -5.49
C TYR A 503 -31.67 -14.77 -4.37
N ALA A 504 -30.94 -15.35 -3.40
CA ALA A 504 -30.20 -14.58 -2.40
C ALA A 504 -29.24 -13.57 -3.06
N SER A 505 -28.37 -14.05 -3.96
CA SER A 505 -27.40 -13.21 -4.66
C SER A 505 -28.05 -12.18 -5.60
N THR A 506 -29.19 -12.51 -6.22
CA THR A 506 -29.98 -11.59 -7.06
C THR A 506 -30.58 -10.46 -6.23
N ILE A 507 -31.04 -10.72 -5.01
CA ILE A 507 -31.53 -9.67 -4.10
C ILE A 507 -30.39 -8.72 -3.71
N LEU A 508 -29.19 -9.26 -3.43
CA LEU A 508 -27.99 -8.43 -3.20
C LEU A 508 -27.64 -7.58 -4.43
N ALA A 509 -27.75 -8.13 -5.64
CA ALA A 509 -27.50 -7.40 -6.89
C ALA A 509 -28.51 -6.24 -7.12
N CYS A 510 -29.79 -6.48 -6.84
CA CYS A 510 -30.83 -5.44 -6.88
C CYS A 510 -30.59 -4.32 -5.84
N LEU A 511 -30.09 -4.68 -4.64
CA LEU A 511 -29.71 -3.69 -3.62
C LEU A 511 -28.47 -2.90 -4.04
N ALA A 512 -27.43 -3.54 -4.58
CA ALA A 512 -26.24 -2.88 -5.13
C ALA A 512 -26.59 -1.86 -6.24
N PHE A 513 -27.55 -2.17 -7.10
CA PHE A 513 -28.03 -1.22 -8.10
C PHE A 513 -28.63 0.04 -7.46
N VAL A 514 -29.45 -0.10 -6.41
CA VAL A 514 -30.00 1.04 -5.67
C VAL A 514 -28.91 1.82 -4.91
N VAL A 515 -27.91 1.12 -4.35
CA VAL A 515 -26.83 1.69 -3.55
C VAL A 515 -25.79 2.44 -4.40
N THR A 516 -25.56 2.02 -5.64
CA THR A 516 -24.63 2.69 -6.57
C THR A 516 -25.21 3.96 -7.22
N ILE A 517 -26.54 4.09 -7.37
CA ILE A 517 -27.20 5.30 -7.88
C ILE A 517 -26.78 6.59 -7.15
N PRO A 518 -26.73 6.65 -5.81
CA PRO A 518 -26.17 7.76 -5.04
C PRO A 518 -24.82 8.30 -5.54
N ILE A 519 -23.90 7.45 -6.01
CA ILE A 519 -22.55 7.88 -6.45
C ILE A 519 -22.66 8.92 -7.58
N TYR A 520 -23.50 8.66 -8.58
CA TYR A 520 -23.74 9.56 -9.71
C TYR A 520 -24.42 10.85 -9.26
N ILE A 521 -25.31 10.76 -8.26
CA ILE A 521 -25.97 11.92 -7.66
C ILE A 521 -24.95 12.79 -6.90
N PHE A 522 -24.01 12.20 -6.15
CA PHE A 522 -22.94 12.94 -5.47
C PHE A 522 -21.95 13.57 -6.42
N TYR A 523 -21.56 12.88 -7.50
CA TYR A 523 -20.66 13.46 -8.49
C TYR A 523 -21.28 14.65 -9.24
N TRP A 524 -22.54 14.55 -9.68
CA TRP A 524 -23.20 15.63 -10.44
C TRP A 524 -23.86 16.72 -9.58
N LYS A 525 -24.06 16.50 -8.27
CA LYS A 525 -24.67 17.48 -7.35
C LYS A 525 -23.82 17.78 -6.11
N GLY A 526 -22.53 17.42 -6.11
CA GLY A 526 -21.64 17.57 -4.95
C GLY A 526 -21.63 18.98 -4.37
N GLU A 527 -21.63 20.00 -5.24
CA GLU A 527 -21.70 21.41 -4.86
C GLU A 527 -22.95 21.72 -4.01
N TRP A 528 -24.13 21.21 -4.39
CA TRP A 528 -25.39 21.39 -3.65
C TRP A 528 -25.39 20.66 -2.29
N PHE A 529 -24.66 19.55 -2.17
CA PHE A 529 -24.47 18.88 -0.87
C PHE A 529 -23.45 19.64 -0.01
N ARG A 530 -22.37 20.16 -0.60
CA ARG A 530 -21.38 21.01 0.08
C ARG A 530 -22.01 22.33 0.56
N GLU A 531 -22.90 22.93 -0.23
CA GLU A 531 -23.69 24.12 0.15
C GLU A 531 -24.69 23.87 1.29
N LYS A 532 -25.05 22.61 1.55
CA LYS A 532 -25.95 22.23 2.67
C LYS A 532 -25.21 21.73 3.91
N SER A 533 -23.98 21.28 3.74
CA SER A 533 -23.06 20.98 4.84
C SER A 533 -22.58 22.31 5.44
N LYS A 534 -23.20 22.73 6.54
CA LYS A 534 -22.75 23.93 7.28
C LYS A 534 -21.31 23.81 7.73
N PHE A 535 -20.88 22.60 8.10
CA PHE A 535 -19.53 22.33 8.57
C PHE A 535 -18.50 22.36 7.42
N ALA A 536 -18.81 21.80 6.24
CA ALA A 536 -17.95 21.97 5.07
C ALA A 536 -17.94 23.41 4.58
N GLN A 537 -19.07 24.15 4.61
CA GLN A 537 -19.09 25.59 4.32
C GLN A 537 -18.20 26.39 5.28
N SER A 538 -18.29 26.16 6.60
CA SER A 538 -17.40 26.81 7.55
C SER A 538 -15.95 26.41 7.33
N LEU A 539 -15.67 25.15 6.97
CA LEU A 539 -14.30 24.70 6.67
C LEU A 539 -13.76 25.25 5.36
N ASP A 540 -14.59 25.46 4.34
CA ASP A 540 -14.19 26.08 3.08
C ASP A 540 -14.00 27.60 3.24
N ALA A 541 -14.84 28.24 4.07
CA ALA A 541 -14.68 29.64 4.45
C ALA A 541 -13.42 29.82 5.31
N ASP A 542 -13.24 29.01 6.36
CA ASP A 542 -12.02 28.95 7.15
C ASP A 542 -10.82 28.64 6.27
N ARG A 543 -10.87 27.67 5.35
CA ARG A 543 -9.75 27.35 4.44
C ARG A 543 -9.41 28.52 3.51
N LYS A 544 -10.36 29.39 3.16
CA LYS A 544 -10.13 30.59 2.33
C LYS A 544 -9.63 31.77 3.16
N GLU A 545 -10.23 32.08 4.32
CA GLU A 545 -9.76 33.14 5.22
C GLU A 545 -8.43 32.78 5.89
N THR A 546 -8.31 31.54 6.36
CA THR A 546 -7.10 30.96 6.94
C THR A 546 -6.06 30.64 5.88
N ARG A 547 -6.34 30.68 4.56
CA ARG A 547 -5.28 30.81 3.53
C ARG A 547 -4.77 32.25 3.40
N ASN A 548 -5.59 33.24 3.73
CA ASN A 548 -5.18 34.64 3.81
C ASN A 548 -4.52 34.98 5.17
N ARG A 549 -4.50 34.05 6.14
CA ARG A 549 -3.97 34.26 7.52
C ARG A 549 -3.02 33.17 8.06
N ARG A 550 -3.02 31.95 7.52
CA ARG A 550 -2.01 30.89 7.68
C ARG A 550 -1.49 30.47 6.30
N LEU A 551 -0.35 29.78 6.30
CA LEU A 551 0.34 29.31 5.11
C LEU A 551 0.13 27.80 4.96
N SER A 552 -1.13 27.35 4.96
CA SER A 552 -1.48 25.92 4.92
C SER A 552 -1.32 25.26 3.54
N SER A 553 -1.01 26.04 2.50
CA SER A 553 -0.08 25.59 1.46
C SER A 553 1.30 26.11 1.86
N ALA A 554 2.27 25.22 2.03
CA ALA A 554 3.65 25.60 2.34
C ALA A 554 4.13 26.69 1.38
N LYS A 555 4.77 27.75 1.91
CA LYS A 555 5.37 28.82 1.10
C LYS A 555 6.24 28.22 -0.01
N PRO A 556 6.41 28.89 -1.17
CA PRO A 556 7.44 28.51 -2.14
C PRO A 556 8.82 28.32 -1.50
N GLU A 557 9.13 29.13 -0.49
CA GLU A 557 10.31 29.05 0.39
C GLU A 557 10.35 27.79 1.27
N GLN A 558 9.20 27.34 1.83
CA GLN A 558 9.09 26.08 2.61
C GLN A 558 9.04 24.83 1.72
N LEU A 559 8.73 24.99 0.43
CA LEU A 559 8.77 23.95 -0.60
C LEU A 559 10.16 23.81 -1.25
N GLU A 560 11.11 24.69 -0.94
CA GLU A 560 12.49 24.48 -1.39
C GLU A 560 13.10 23.21 -0.79
N PRO A 561 13.85 22.41 -1.58
CA PRO A 561 14.60 21.25 -1.08
C PRO A 561 15.69 21.56 -0.03
N SER A 562 15.89 22.84 0.31
CA SER A 562 16.80 23.36 1.33
C SER A 562 16.21 23.27 2.74
N ASN A 563 14.88 23.43 2.90
CA ASN A 563 14.24 23.67 4.20
C ASN A 563 13.65 22.41 4.86
N CYS A 564 13.22 21.41 4.10
CA CYS A 564 13.33 20.03 4.59
C CYS A 564 14.77 19.56 4.32
N HIS A 565 15.45 18.94 5.28
CA HIS A 565 16.77 18.32 5.02
C HIS A 565 16.61 17.05 4.15
N TYR A 566 16.40 17.23 2.85
CA TYR A 566 16.44 16.16 1.87
C TYR A 566 17.87 15.64 1.76
N LEU A 567 18.10 14.40 2.22
CA LEU A 567 19.19 13.60 1.68
C LEU A 567 18.95 13.49 0.16
N ASN A 568 19.92 13.92 -0.63
CA ASN A 568 19.72 14.44 -1.99
C ASN A 568 18.85 13.53 -2.87
N MET A 569 17.63 13.98 -3.21
CA MET A 569 16.53 13.10 -3.65
C MET A 569 16.62 12.69 -5.13
N LYS A 570 17.68 11.97 -5.49
CA LYS A 570 17.84 11.23 -6.76
C LYS A 570 17.82 9.70 -6.59
N THR A 571 17.64 9.20 -5.37
CA THR A 571 17.87 7.80 -4.96
C THR A 571 16.67 7.13 -4.29
N ALA A 572 15.48 7.73 -4.35
CA ALA A 572 14.33 7.40 -3.49
C ALA A 572 13.05 6.96 -4.24
N THR A 573 13.19 6.19 -5.33
CA THR A 573 12.05 5.63 -6.10
C THR A 573 12.19 4.11 -6.26
N LEU A 574 12.31 3.37 -5.16
CA LEU A 574 12.60 1.92 -5.20
C LEU A 574 11.84 1.07 -4.16
N PHE A 575 10.54 1.32 -3.97
CA PHE A 575 9.66 0.42 -3.19
C PHE A 575 8.27 0.32 -3.83
N ALA A 576 8.18 -0.39 -4.96
CA ALA A 576 6.92 -0.60 -5.69
C ALA A 576 6.84 -1.92 -6.49
N ALA A 577 7.64 -2.95 -6.16
CA ALA A 577 7.61 -4.24 -6.87
C ALA A 577 8.14 -5.41 -6.02
N LEU A 578 7.37 -5.89 -5.03
CA LEU A 578 7.62 -7.19 -4.37
C LEU A 578 6.35 -7.82 -3.77
N ALA A 579 5.25 -7.78 -4.54
CA ALA A 579 3.99 -8.44 -4.22
C ALA A 579 3.38 -9.20 -5.43
N ALA A 580 4.02 -9.16 -6.60
CA ALA A 580 3.48 -9.70 -7.85
C ALA A 580 4.57 -10.14 -8.84
N THR A 581 5.25 -11.25 -8.54
CA THR A 581 5.99 -12.07 -9.56
C THR A 581 6.31 -13.48 -9.07
N ALA A 582 5.51 -14.05 -8.17
CA ALA A 582 5.53 -15.49 -7.88
C ALA A 582 4.86 -16.30 -9.02
N VAL A 583 5.29 -16.07 -10.27
CA VAL A 583 4.88 -16.85 -11.43
C VAL A 583 5.65 -18.17 -11.37
N ALA A 584 5.00 -19.19 -10.82
CA ALA A 584 5.60 -20.51 -10.58
C ALA A 584 5.78 -21.29 -11.90
N SER A 585 6.77 -20.92 -12.70
CA SER A 585 7.43 -21.85 -13.61
C SER A 585 8.10 -22.96 -12.77
N PRO A 586 8.08 -24.23 -13.23
CA PRO A 586 8.47 -25.36 -12.38
C PRO A 586 9.94 -25.28 -11.95
N LEU A 587 10.17 -25.26 -10.63
CA LEU A 587 11.49 -25.27 -10.00
C LEU A 587 12.21 -26.61 -10.20
N ALA A 588 12.78 -26.80 -11.39
CA ALA A 588 13.89 -27.73 -11.58
C ALA A 588 15.08 -27.29 -10.71
N LYS A 589 15.84 -28.25 -10.17
CA LYS A 589 16.96 -28.01 -9.23
C LYS A 589 17.92 -26.94 -9.76
N ARG A 590 17.95 -25.77 -9.12
CA ARG A 590 18.99 -24.76 -9.28
C ARG A 590 19.73 -24.61 -7.96
N GLY A 591 21.05 -24.79 -7.98
CA GLY A 591 21.90 -24.31 -6.89
C GLY A 591 21.84 -22.79 -6.89
N VAL A 592 21.39 -22.20 -5.78
CA VAL A 592 21.51 -20.75 -5.55
C VAL A 592 22.90 -20.37 -5.04
N THR A 593 23.66 -21.39 -4.63
CA THR A 593 25.06 -21.31 -4.21
C THR A 593 25.85 -22.36 -4.98
N GLU A 594 26.95 -21.97 -5.62
CA GLU A 594 27.91 -22.83 -6.31
C GLU A 594 29.33 -22.35 -5.94
N ASN A 595 30.21 -23.29 -5.57
CA ASN A 595 31.54 -22.99 -4.99
C ASN A 595 32.65 -23.82 -5.68
N ASP A 596 32.53 -24.12 -6.97
CA ASP A 596 33.42 -25.12 -7.60
C ASP A 596 34.91 -24.73 -7.57
N VAL A 597 35.25 -23.44 -7.57
CA VAL A 597 36.65 -22.97 -7.47
C VAL A 597 37.13 -23.01 -6.02
N GLU A 598 36.34 -22.53 -5.06
CA GLU A 598 36.70 -22.55 -3.63
C GLU A 598 36.75 -23.98 -3.05
N ASP A 599 35.98 -24.91 -3.61
CA ASP A 599 36.05 -26.35 -3.30
C ASP A 599 37.21 -27.07 -4.03
N GLY A 600 37.97 -26.39 -4.89
CA GLY A 600 39.11 -26.95 -5.65
C GLY A 600 38.72 -27.87 -6.82
N LYS A 601 37.49 -27.79 -7.33
CA LYS A 601 36.98 -28.63 -8.44
C LYS A 601 37.32 -28.03 -9.81
N CYS A 602 38.59 -27.99 -10.15
CA CYS A 602 39.04 -27.51 -11.46
C CYS A 602 38.41 -28.29 -12.63
N ARG A 603 37.78 -27.57 -13.57
CA ARG A 603 37.24 -28.09 -14.83
C ARG A 603 37.80 -27.27 -16.01
N THR A 604 37.61 -27.76 -17.23
CA THR A 604 38.06 -27.12 -18.49
C THR A 604 37.55 -25.69 -18.67
N TYR A 605 36.33 -25.42 -18.21
CA TYR A 605 35.71 -24.09 -18.24
C TYR A 605 35.31 -23.67 -16.83
N THR A 606 35.48 -22.39 -16.49
CA THR A 606 35.03 -21.81 -15.23
C THR A 606 34.09 -20.64 -15.51
N PHE A 607 32.92 -20.62 -14.86
CA PHE A 607 31.97 -19.51 -14.90
C PHE A 607 31.84 -18.84 -13.52
N ILE A 608 32.40 -17.63 -13.38
CA ILE A 608 32.35 -16.86 -12.14
C ILE A 608 31.19 -15.85 -12.21
N PHE A 609 30.27 -15.89 -11.24
CA PHE A 609 29.07 -15.06 -11.28
C PHE A 609 28.83 -14.20 -10.03
N ALA A 610 28.46 -12.94 -10.22
CA ALA A 610 27.99 -12.06 -9.15
C ALA A 610 26.47 -11.82 -9.27
N ARG A 611 25.72 -12.34 -8.30
CA ARG A 611 24.24 -12.22 -8.20
C ARG A 611 23.73 -10.79 -8.10
N GLY A 612 22.45 -10.60 -8.41
CA GLY A 612 21.74 -9.33 -8.30
C GLY A 612 21.43 -8.91 -6.87
N SER A 613 21.08 -7.62 -6.72
CA SER A 613 20.67 -7.05 -5.43
C SER A 613 19.55 -7.87 -4.79
N THR A 614 19.65 -8.18 -3.50
CA THR A 614 18.72 -9.01 -2.72
C THR A 614 18.61 -10.49 -3.11
N GLU A 615 19.33 -10.97 -4.13
CA GLU A 615 19.34 -12.42 -4.41
C GLU A 615 20.09 -13.20 -3.31
N ILE A 616 19.56 -14.38 -2.97
CA ILE A 616 20.13 -15.28 -1.96
C ILE A 616 21.20 -16.22 -2.54
N GLY A 617 22.03 -16.81 -1.67
CA GLY A 617 23.17 -17.63 -2.06
C GLY A 617 24.35 -16.79 -2.56
N ASN A 618 25.20 -17.33 -3.43
CA ASN A 618 26.26 -16.56 -4.12
C ASN A 618 26.00 -16.40 -5.63
N MET A 619 25.35 -17.37 -6.28
CA MET A 619 24.93 -17.32 -7.69
C MET A 619 23.60 -16.58 -7.92
N GLY A 620 22.74 -16.54 -6.91
CA GLY A 620 21.39 -15.96 -7.03
C GLY A 620 20.31 -16.99 -7.39
N GLN A 621 19.11 -16.51 -7.75
CA GLN A 621 17.98 -17.37 -8.15
C GLN A 621 17.70 -17.32 -9.67
N THR A 622 18.01 -16.19 -10.28
CA THR A 622 17.58 -15.82 -11.64
C THR A 622 18.60 -16.24 -12.71
N VAL A 623 19.33 -15.30 -13.29
CA VAL A 623 20.14 -15.50 -14.51
C VAL A 623 21.48 -16.18 -14.23
N GLY A 624 22.03 -16.08 -13.01
CA GLY A 624 23.30 -16.69 -12.63
C GLY A 624 23.31 -18.22 -12.75
N PRO A 625 22.44 -18.93 -11.99
CA PRO A 625 22.29 -20.38 -12.14
C PRO A 625 21.80 -20.76 -13.54
N ALA A 626 20.98 -19.92 -14.18
CA ALA A 626 20.48 -20.21 -15.53
C ALA A 626 21.61 -20.23 -16.58
N THR A 627 22.54 -19.26 -16.53
CA THR A 627 23.70 -19.18 -17.43
C THR A 627 24.69 -20.32 -17.16
N CYS A 628 24.98 -20.59 -15.87
CA CYS A 628 25.77 -21.76 -15.45
C CYS A 628 25.22 -23.08 -16.02
N ASN A 629 23.90 -23.33 -15.86
CA ASN A 629 23.25 -24.54 -16.37
C ASN A 629 23.18 -24.58 -17.92
N ALA A 630 23.10 -23.43 -18.59
CA ALA A 630 23.14 -23.36 -20.05
C ALA A 630 24.54 -23.74 -20.61
N LEU A 631 25.61 -23.30 -19.95
CA LEU A 631 26.98 -23.70 -20.26
C LEU A 631 27.22 -25.19 -19.95
N LYS A 632 26.80 -25.68 -18.77
CA LYS A 632 26.84 -27.11 -18.42
C LYS A 632 26.07 -27.97 -19.43
N LYS A 633 24.94 -27.50 -19.97
CA LYS A 633 24.19 -28.19 -21.03
C LYS A 633 24.93 -28.25 -22.38
N LYS A 634 25.82 -27.29 -22.68
CA LYS A 634 26.61 -27.26 -23.93
C LYS A 634 27.84 -28.16 -23.86
N TYR A 635 28.61 -28.06 -22.78
CA TYR A 635 29.91 -28.73 -22.64
C TYR A 635 29.88 -30.01 -21.80
N GLY A 636 28.89 -30.16 -20.91
CA GLY A 636 28.78 -31.24 -19.92
C GLY A 636 28.88 -30.72 -18.48
N ASP A 637 28.15 -31.35 -17.56
CA ASP A 637 28.19 -31.03 -16.13
C ASP A 637 29.59 -31.21 -15.50
N ASP A 638 30.41 -32.09 -16.10
CA ASP A 638 31.78 -32.37 -15.68
C ASP A 638 32.85 -31.46 -16.32
N GLU A 639 32.49 -30.63 -17.30
CA GLU A 639 33.43 -29.75 -18.01
C GLU A 639 33.38 -28.28 -17.54
N VAL A 640 32.32 -27.89 -16.80
CA VAL A 640 32.08 -26.49 -16.39
C VAL A 640 32.01 -26.38 -14.86
N ALA A 641 32.98 -25.68 -14.27
CA ALA A 641 32.91 -25.21 -12.88
C ALA A 641 32.03 -23.96 -12.78
N CYS A 642 31.19 -23.87 -11.75
CA CYS A 642 30.45 -22.64 -11.42
C CYS A 642 30.85 -22.11 -10.04
N GLN A 643 31.17 -20.81 -9.96
CA GLN A 643 31.58 -20.15 -8.71
C GLN A 643 30.81 -18.84 -8.55
N GLY A 644 30.05 -18.71 -7.47
CA GLY A 644 29.43 -17.43 -7.11
C GLY A 644 30.35 -16.56 -6.26
N VAL A 645 30.27 -15.23 -6.41
CA VAL A 645 31.00 -14.30 -5.54
C VAL A 645 30.30 -14.24 -4.17
N GLY A 646 30.94 -14.84 -3.16
CA GLY A 646 30.44 -14.97 -1.78
C GLY A 646 31.01 -13.92 -0.82
N GLY A 647 31.39 -14.38 0.38
CA GLY A 647 32.20 -13.63 1.35
C GLY A 647 31.74 -12.19 1.62
N ALA A 648 32.62 -11.22 1.33
CA ALA A 648 32.33 -9.80 1.53
C ALA A 648 31.25 -9.23 0.59
N TYR A 649 30.88 -9.93 -0.49
CA TYR A 649 29.80 -9.52 -1.38
C TYR A 649 28.41 -9.95 -0.86
N THR A 650 27.77 -9.04 -0.14
CA THR A 650 26.44 -9.24 0.46
C THR A 650 25.26 -8.98 -0.47
N ALA A 651 25.46 -8.46 -1.69
CA ALA A 651 24.41 -8.09 -2.65
C ALA A 651 23.33 -7.14 -2.08
N GLY A 652 23.73 -6.18 -1.25
CA GLY A 652 22.84 -5.27 -0.54
C GLY A 652 22.40 -4.06 -1.37
N LEU A 653 21.12 -3.68 -1.27
CA LEU A 653 20.55 -2.58 -2.08
C LEU A 653 21.25 -1.22 -1.87
N ALA A 654 21.69 -0.91 -0.65
CA ALA A 654 22.29 0.38 -0.33
C ALA A 654 23.65 0.60 -1.02
N GLN A 655 24.38 -0.50 -1.27
CA GLN A 655 25.70 -0.48 -1.89
C GLN A 655 25.65 0.01 -3.35
N ASN A 656 24.50 -0.07 -4.04
CA ASN A 656 24.29 0.51 -5.37
C ASN A 656 24.43 2.04 -5.42
N ALA A 657 24.29 2.72 -4.28
CA ALA A 657 24.42 4.18 -4.19
C ALA A 657 25.87 4.66 -3.99
N LEU A 658 26.84 3.74 -3.95
CA LEU A 658 28.28 4.05 -3.95
C LEU A 658 28.75 4.38 -5.37
N PRO A 659 29.85 5.15 -5.55
CA PRO A 659 30.33 5.55 -6.87
C PRO A 659 30.55 4.37 -7.83
N ASP A 660 31.04 3.25 -7.30
CA ASP A 660 31.33 2.04 -8.06
C ASP A 660 30.17 1.04 -8.15
N GLY A 661 28.96 1.43 -7.72
CA GLY A 661 27.78 0.56 -7.65
C GLY A 661 27.87 -0.55 -6.59
N THR A 662 28.98 -0.66 -5.88
CA THR A 662 29.27 -1.70 -4.88
C THR A 662 30.36 -1.25 -3.89
N THR A 663 30.79 -2.12 -2.98
CA THR A 663 31.89 -1.84 -2.02
C THR A 663 33.22 -2.41 -2.50
N GLN A 664 34.33 -1.79 -2.07
CA GLN A 664 35.68 -2.34 -2.30
C GLN A 664 35.85 -3.77 -1.77
N GLY A 665 35.15 -4.13 -0.68
CA GLY A 665 35.12 -5.51 -0.16
C GLY A 665 34.57 -6.51 -1.17
N ALA A 666 33.48 -6.15 -1.87
CA ALA A 666 32.92 -6.98 -2.93
C ALA A 666 33.83 -7.07 -4.17
N LEU A 667 34.47 -5.96 -4.56
CA LEU A 667 35.46 -5.97 -5.65
C LEU A 667 36.66 -6.85 -5.32
N ASN A 668 37.16 -6.80 -4.08
CA ASN A 668 38.28 -7.60 -3.63
C ASN A 668 37.93 -9.10 -3.55
N GLU A 669 36.71 -9.45 -3.11
CA GLU A 669 36.24 -10.84 -3.13
C GLU A 669 36.08 -11.37 -4.56
N ALA A 670 35.52 -10.56 -5.48
CA ALA A 670 35.43 -10.94 -6.89
C ALA A 670 36.82 -11.15 -7.51
N LYS A 671 37.77 -10.23 -7.29
CA LYS A 671 39.17 -10.40 -7.74
C LYS A 671 39.84 -11.62 -7.13
N LYS A 672 39.59 -11.94 -5.85
CA LYS A 672 40.00 -13.21 -5.24
C LYS A 672 39.48 -14.40 -6.06
N MET A 673 38.19 -14.46 -6.43
CA MET A 673 37.66 -15.57 -7.24
C MET A 673 38.36 -15.74 -8.60
N PHE A 674 38.70 -14.65 -9.29
CA PHE A 674 39.48 -14.72 -10.54
C PHE A 674 40.91 -15.23 -10.30
N ASN A 675 41.58 -14.74 -9.26
CA ASN A 675 42.95 -15.13 -8.91
C ASN A 675 43.01 -16.59 -8.41
N ASP A 676 42.02 -17.03 -7.63
CA ASP A 676 41.86 -18.41 -7.16
C ASP A 676 41.61 -19.36 -8.34
N ALA A 677 40.77 -18.97 -9.31
CA ALA A 677 40.55 -19.76 -10.52
C ALA A 677 41.83 -19.88 -11.36
N HIS A 678 42.52 -18.76 -11.60
CA HIS A 678 43.76 -18.74 -12.39
C HIS A 678 44.91 -19.52 -11.73
N SER A 679 45.08 -19.42 -10.41
CA SER A 679 46.19 -20.04 -9.69
C SER A 679 45.98 -21.52 -9.32
N ASN A 680 44.75 -21.91 -8.97
CA ASN A 680 44.44 -23.31 -8.64
C ASN A 680 44.13 -24.14 -9.89
N CYS A 681 43.58 -23.52 -10.94
CA CYS A 681 43.11 -24.20 -12.16
C CYS A 681 43.73 -23.57 -13.44
N PRO A 682 45.06 -23.60 -13.61
CA PRO A 682 45.76 -22.81 -14.64
C PRO A 682 45.36 -23.12 -16.09
N ASP A 683 44.85 -24.31 -16.37
CA ASP A 683 44.37 -24.72 -17.70
C ASP A 683 42.89 -24.33 -17.96
N THR A 684 42.18 -23.72 -17.00
CA THR A 684 40.75 -23.37 -17.15
C THR A 684 40.55 -22.12 -18.00
N ILE A 685 39.58 -22.16 -18.91
CA ILE A 685 39.13 -20.97 -19.63
C ILE A 685 38.08 -20.25 -18.77
N ILE A 686 38.40 -19.06 -18.27
CA ILE A 686 37.53 -18.29 -17.40
C ILE A 686 36.50 -17.51 -18.24
N THR A 687 35.24 -17.63 -17.87
CA THR A 687 34.15 -16.74 -18.28
C THR A 687 33.50 -16.15 -17.04
N ALA A 688 32.86 -15.01 -17.17
CA ALA A 688 32.20 -14.37 -16.04
C ALA A 688 30.86 -13.73 -16.39
N GLY A 689 30.08 -13.42 -15.37
CA GLY A 689 28.94 -12.54 -15.53
C GLY A 689 28.43 -11.93 -14.25
N GLY A 690 27.54 -10.96 -14.39
CA GLY A 690 26.89 -10.34 -13.24
C GLY A 690 25.52 -9.78 -13.60
N TYR A 691 24.65 -9.67 -12.61
CA TYR A 691 23.32 -9.08 -12.74
C TYR A 691 23.18 -7.90 -11.78
N SER A 692 22.59 -6.78 -12.22
CA SER A 692 22.28 -5.63 -11.35
C SER A 692 23.54 -5.11 -10.63
N GLN A 693 23.57 -5.09 -9.29
CA GLN A 693 24.79 -4.81 -8.50
C GLN A 693 25.98 -5.71 -8.87
N GLY A 694 25.73 -6.99 -9.12
CA GLY A 694 26.76 -7.96 -9.46
C GLY A 694 27.40 -7.69 -10.82
N ALA A 695 26.69 -7.02 -11.74
CA ALA A 695 27.29 -6.54 -12.98
C ALA A 695 28.34 -5.46 -12.67
N ALA A 696 28.05 -4.48 -11.82
CA ALA A 696 29.03 -3.48 -11.39
C ALA A 696 30.18 -4.07 -10.56
N VAL A 697 29.94 -5.15 -9.79
CA VAL A 697 31.02 -5.93 -9.16
C VAL A 697 31.97 -6.49 -10.21
N MET A 698 31.45 -7.10 -11.29
CA MET A 698 32.27 -7.63 -12.38
C MET A 698 32.97 -6.53 -13.19
N THR A 699 32.28 -5.44 -13.50
CA THR A 699 32.82 -4.27 -14.19
C THR A 699 33.98 -3.64 -13.41
N GLY A 700 33.86 -3.51 -12.09
CA GLY A 700 34.96 -3.05 -11.24
C GLY A 700 36.08 -4.09 -11.08
N SER A 701 35.75 -5.36 -10.84
CA SER A 701 36.75 -6.39 -10.53
C SER A 701 37.60 -6.76 -11.74
N VAL A 702 37.00 -6.99 -12.91
CA VAL A 702 37.70 -7.45 -14.13
C VAL A 702 38.61 -6.36 -14.69
N GLY A 703 38.20 -5.08 -14.61
CA GLY A 703 39.04 -3.96 -15.02
C GLY A 703 40.28 -3.78 -14.15
N GLU A 704 40.16 -4.07 -12.85
CA GLU A 704 41.23 -3.99 -11.84
C GLU A 704 42.06 -5.28 -11.67
N LEU A 705 41.90 -6.30 -12.54
CA LEU A 705 42.78 -7.49 -12.53
C LEU A 705 44.18 -7.15 -13.05
N ASP A 706 45.18 -7.90 -12.60
CA ASP A 706 46.50 -7.94 -13.23
C ASP A 706 46.40 -8.56 -14.64
N ASP A 707 47.27 -8.14 -15.56
CA ASP A 707 47.08 -8.40 -17.00
C ASP A 707 47.25 -9.87 -17.40
N ASP A 708 47.96 -10.67 -16.60
CA ASP A 708 48.06 -12.12 -16.74
C ASP A 708 46.72 -12.80 -16.46
N VAL A 709 46.12 -12.58 -15.29
CA VAL A 709 44.80 -13.11 -14.92
C VAL A 709 43.74 -12.59 -15.88
N LYS A 710 43.76 -11.28 -16.19
CA LYS A 710 42.83 -10.61 -17.12
C LYS A 710 42.88 -11.21 -18.53
N SER A 711 44.04 -11.69 -18.99
CA SER A 711 44.18 -12.32 -20.30
C SER A 711 43.37 -13.62 -20.42
N THR A 712 43.29 -14.40 -19.33
CA THR A 712 42.59 -15.70 -19.26
C THR A 712 41.07 -15.61 -19.23
N VAL A 713 40.51 -14.43 -18.98
CA VAL A 713 39.07 -14.18 -19.11
C VAL A 713 38.70 -14.11 -20.59
N ALA A 714 37.91 -15.06 -21.08
CA ALA A 714 37.50 -15.16 -22.49
C ALA A 714 36.34 -14.21 -22.84
N GLY A 715 35.38 -14.02 -21.93
CA GLY A 715 34.22 -13.17 -22.14
C GLY A 715 33.44 -12.89 -20.85
N VAL A 716 32.77 -11.74 -20.79
CA VAL A 716 31.94 -11.31 -19.64
C VAL A 716 30.54 -10.91 -20.10
N VAL A 717 29.50 -11.46 -19.47
CA VAL A 717 28.08 -11.10 -19.70
C VAL A 717 27.50 -10.29 -18.54
N LEU A 718 26.97 -9.10 -18.84
CA LEU A 718 26.46 -8.16 -17.83
C LEU A 718 24.97 -7.92 -18.06
N TYR A 719 24.13 -8.31 -17.11
CA TYR A 719 22.68 -8.12 -17.16
C TYR A 719 22.27 -6.89 -16.34
N GLY A 720 21.69 -5.87 -16.98
CA GLY A 720 21.15 -4.69 -16.29
C GLY A 720 22.19 -3.90 -15.48
N ASP A 721 23.39 -3.67 -16.03
CA ASP A 721 24.49 -3.08 -15.27
C ASP A 721 24.20 -1.65 -14.79
N THR A 722 24.24 -1.46 -13.47
CA THR A 722 24.14 -0.15 -12.78
C THR A 722 25.20 0.86 -13.23
N ARG A 723 26.31 0.41 -13.83
CA ARG A 723 27.39 1.22 -14.42
C ARG A 723 27.38 1.32 -15.95
N ASN A 724 26.46 0.66 -16.66
CA ASN A 724 26.44 0.58 -18.12
C ASN A 724 26.63 1.95 -18.82
N LYS A 725 25.97 2.99 -18.32
CA LYS A 725 26.01 4.35 -18.88
C LYS A 725 27.27 5.14 -18.49
N GLN A 726 27.93 4.76 -17.41
CA GLN A 726 29.18 5.35 -16.93
C GLN A 726 30.36 4.81 -17.74
N GLU A 727 30.36 3.51 -18.06
CA GLU A 727 31.46 2.83 -18.77
C GLU A 727 31.21 2.63 -20.29
N ASP A 728 30.18 3.28 -20.84
CA ASP A 728 29.80 3.20 -22.28
C ASP A 728 29.62 1.74 -22.77
N GLY A 729 28.90 0.93 -21.99
CA GLY A 729 28.60 -0.48 -22.32
C GLY A 729 29.82 -1.40 -22.36
N GLY A 730 30.91 -1.06 -21.67
CA GLY A 730 32.13 -1.88 -21.58
C GLY A 730 32.66 -2.03 -20.15
N ILE A 731 33.83 -2.67 -20.04
CA ILE A 731 34.59 -2.79 -18.79
C ILE A 731 35.90 -1.99 -18.96
N PRO A 732 36.22 -1.02 -18.08
CA PRO A 732 37.47 -0.27 -18.16
C PRO A 732 38.70 -1.17 -18.18
N GLY A 733 39.68 -0.89 -19.04
CA GLY A 733 40.91 -1.67 -19.14
C GLY A 733 40.77 -3.09 -19.74
N TYR A 734 39.59 -3.47 -20.23
CA TYR A 734 39.31 -4.79 -20.82
C TYR A 734 38.70 -4.66 -22.22
N PRO A 735 38.94 -5.60 -23.17
CA PRO A 735 38.50 -5.43 -24.56
C PRO A 735 36.97 -5.39 -24.69
N LYS A 736 36.42 -4.32 -25.29
CA LYS A 736 34.96 -4.17 -25.47
C LYS A 736 34.33 -5.32 -26.27
N ASP A 737 35.06 -5.96 -27.19
CA ASP A 737 34.54 -7.12 -27.92
C ASP A 737 34.36 -8.36 -27.01
N LYS A 738 35.11 -8.47 -25.90
CA LYS A 738 34.99 -9.50 -24.86
C LYS A 738 33.93 -9.15 -23.80
N VAL A 739 33.12 -8.11 -24.00
CA VAL A 739 31.99 -7.75 -23.11
C VAL A 739 30.68 -7.78 -23.88
N LYS A 740 29.62 -8.29 -23.26
CA LYS A 740 28.25 -8.27 -23.77
C LYS A 740 27.33 -7.77 -22.66
N VAL A 741 26.73 -6.60 -22.87
CA VAL A 741 25.77 -6.00 -21.91
C VAL A 741 24.34 -6.19 -22.42
N TYR A 742 23.50 -6.79 -21.59
CA TYR A 742 22.07 -6.88 -21.79
C TYR A 742 21.38 -5.72 -21.07
N CYS A 743 20.72 -4.88 -21.86
CA CYS A 743 20.17 -3.60 -21.42
C CYS A 743 18.77 -3.44 -22.00
N ALA A 744 17.73 -3.85 -21.27
CA ALA A 744 16.36 -3.73 -21.75
C ALA A 744 16.01 -2.23 -21.92
N ALA A 745 15.36 -1.86 -23.02
CA ALA A 745 15.08 -0.45 -23.33
C ALA A 745 14.17 0.27 -22.32
N THR A 746 13.52 -0.48 -21.41
CA THR A 746 12.72 0.03 -20.30
C THR A 746 13.44 -0.06 -18.94
N ASP A 747 14.64 -0.62 -18.85
CA ASP A 747 15.42 -0.73 -17.60
C ASP A 747 15.95 0.64 -17.14
N GLY A 748 15.44 1.11 -16.01
CA GLY A 748 15.93 2.34 -15.37
C GLY A 748 17.36 2.20 -14.82
N VAL A 749 17.73 1.01 -14.34
CA VAL A 749 19.05 0.70 -13.76
C VAL A 749 20.12 0.78 -14.82
N CYS A 750 19.97 0.03 -15.92
CA CYS A 750 20.89 0.09 -17.06
C CYS A 750 20.88 1.46 -17.77
N GLY A 751 19.80 2.23 -17.64
CA GLY A 751 19.71 3.64 -18.05
C GLY A 751 20.47 4.65 -17.16
N GLY A 752 21.13 4.18 -16.09
CA GLY A 752 21.92 4.98 -15.16
C GLY A 752 21.09 5.72 -14.09
N ALA A 753 19.95 5.15 -13.69
CA ALA A 753 19.16 5.62 -12.55
C ALA A 753 18.87 4.44 -11.61
N LEU A 754 18.93 4.62 -10.29
CA LEU A 754 18.65 3.52 -9.33
C LEU A 754 17.13 3.26 -9.19
N LEU A 755 16.53 2.78 -10.28
CA LEU A 755 15.11 2.54 -10.49
C LEU A 755 14.93 1.19 -11.21
N VAL A 756 14.66 0.14 -10.43
CA VAL A 756 14.22 -1.18 -10.93
C VAL A 756 12.83 -1.00 -11.54
N THR A 757 12.76 -1.01 -12.86
CA THR A 757 11.53 -1.09 -13.64
C THR A 757 11.23 -2.55 -14.02
N PRO A 758 10.07 -2.88 -14.61
CA PRO A 758 9.80 -4.25 -15.07
C PRO A 758 10.85 -4.80 -16.05
N GLY A 759 11.45 -3.96 -16.89
CA GLY A 759 12.52 -4.35 -17.81
C GLY A 759 13.83 -4.77 -17.14
N HIS A 760 14.06 -4.38 -15.89
CA HIS A 760 15.20 -4.89 -15.13
C HIS A 760 15.05 -6.37 -14.72
N LEU A 761 13.83 -6.92 -14.81
CA LEU A 761 13.49 -8.26 -14.32
C LEU A 761 13.34 -9.30 -15.45
N THR A 762 13.43 -8.89 -16.73
CA THR A 762 13.19 -9.77 -17.89
C THR A 762 14.41 -10.54 -18.38
N TYR A 763 15.61 -10.29 -17.82
CA TYR A 763 16.88 -10.87 -18.28
C TYR A 763 16.99 -12.40 -18.26
N MET A 764 15.99 -13.10 -17.72
CA MET A 764 15.83 -14.55 -17.90
C MET A 764 15.67 -14.95 -19.38
N ASP A 765 15.10 -14.08 -20.21
CA ASP A 765 14.90 -14.33 -21.65
C ASP A 765 16.22 -14.26 -22.44
N ASP A 766 17.16 -13.41 -21.99
CA ASP A 766 18.47 -13.20 -22.61
C ASP A 766 19.48 -14.34 -22.35
N VAL A 767 19.21 -15.24 -21.40
CA VAL A 767 20.16 -16.27 -20.93
C VAL A 767 20.65 -17.20 -22.06
N SER A 768 19.83 -17.49 -23.08
CA SER A 768 20.28 -18.32 -24.20
C SER A 768 21.33 -17.61 -25.04
N ASP A 769 21.03 -16.39 -25.51
CA ASP A 769 21.98 -15.56 -26.30
C ASP A 769 23.27 -15.32 -25.51
N ALA A 770 23.20 -15.20 -24.18
CA ALA A 770 24.37 -15.04 -23.31
C ALA A 770 25.25 -16.30 -23.28
N ALA A 771 24.65 -17.48 -23.17
CA ALA A 771 25.37 -18.75 -23.18
C ALA A 771 25.94 -19.09 -24.59
N ASP A 772 25.17 -18.78 -25.64
CA ASP A 772 25.59 -18.94 -27.05
C ASP A 772 26.75 -17.99 -27.39
N TRP A 773 26.72 -16.75 -26.89
CA TRP A 773 27.80 -15.77 -27.07
C TRP A 773 29.06 -16.11 -26.27
N LEU A 774 28.91 -16.60 -25.04
CA LEU A 774 30.04 -17.08 -24.23
C LEU A 774 30.73 -18.30 -24.87
N GLU A 775 29.97 -19.24 -25.42
CA GLU A 775 30.51 -20.38 -26.20
C GLU A 775 31.37 -19.92 -27.39
N GLY A 776 30.93 -18.89 -28.12
CA GLY A 776 31.72 -18.29 -29.19
C GLY A 776 33.05 -17.68 -28.70
N LYS A 777 33.07 -17.10 -27.49
CA LYS A 777 34.30 -16.57 -26.86
C LYS A 777 35.22 -17.67 -26.32
N ILE A 778 34.67 -18.71 -25.71
CA ILE A 778 35.43 -19.90 -25.28
C ILE A 778 36.12 -20.57 -26.48
N SER A 779 35.38 -20.77 -27.58
CA SER A 779 35.90 -21.37 -28.81
C SER A 779 37.02 -20.52 -29.44
N SER A 780 36.87 -19.19 -29.40
CA SER A 780 37.89 -18.25 -29.85
C SER A 780 39.16 -18.32 -29.00
N ALA A 781 39.02 -18.47 -27.68
CA ALA A 781 40.14 -18.61 -26.76
C ALA A 781 40.92 -19.93 -26.98
N GLY A 782 40.24 -21.08 -27.04
CA GLY A 782 40.88 -22.39 -27.27
C GLY A 782 41.58 -22.54 -28.64
N THR A 783 41.18 -21.75 -29.62
CA THR A 783 41.86 -21.67 -30.93
C THR A 783 43.22 -20.94 -30.82
N SER A 784 43.42 -20.09 -29.82
CA SER A 784 44.69 -19.37 -29.64
C SER A 784 45.79 -20.27 -29.05
N THR A 785 45.48 -21.09 -28.05
CA THR A 785 46.44 -22.01 -27.39
C THR A 785 46.91 -23.13 -28.32
N SER A 786 46.03 -23.66 -29.17
CA SER A 786 46.34 -24.72 -30.14
C SER A 786 47.25 -24.28 -31.30
N SER A 787 47.48 -22.97 -31.49
CA SER A 787 48.39 -22.45 -32.53
C SER A 787 49.89 -22.72 -32.29
N SER A 788 50.24 -23.26 -31.12
CA SER A 788 51.63 -23.48 -30.69
C SER A 788 52.24 -24.85 -31.08
N SER A 789 51.47 -25.78 -31.63
CA SER A 789 51.91 -27.17 -31.85
C SER A 789 51.71 -27.72 -33.28
N GLY A 790 52.82 -27.92 -33.99
CA GLY A 790 52.97 -29.01 -34.99
C GLY A 790 52.34 -28.80 -36.37
N SER A 791 53.13 -28.32 -37.33
CA SER A 791 52.76 -28.31 -38.76
C SER A 791 52.94 -29.70 -39.42
N SER A 792 51.91 -30.21 -40.08
CA SER A 792 52.06 -31.19 -41.18
C SER A 792 50.95 -31.05 -42.21
N SER A 793 51.31 -30.78 -43.46
CA SER A 793 50.42 -30.48 -44.57
C SER A 793 50.28 -31.65 -45.56
N SER A 794 49.07 -31.90 -46.06
CA SER A 794 48.87 -32.57 -47.35
C SER A 794 47.52 -32.19 -47.96
N GLU A 795 47.55 -31.54 -49.12
CA GLU A 795 46.37 -31.18 -49.91
C GLU A 795 45.82 -32.37 -50.72
N ALA A 796 44.52 -32.38 -50.98
CA ALA A 796 43.91 -33.09 -52.12
C ALA A 796 42.60 -32.38 -52.52
N ALA A 797 42.33 -32.25 -53.81
CA ALA A 797 41.20 -31.45 -54.33
C ALA A 797 40.38 -32.20 -55.39
N SER A 798 39.06 -31.94 -55.43
CA SER A 798 38.07 -32.17 -56.52
C SER A 798 36.65 -32.32 -55.92
N SER A 799 35.52 -32.07 -56.58
CA SER A 799 35.13 -31.15 -57.67
C SER A 799 33.61 -31.28 -57.94
N SER A 800 32.95 -30.17 -58.31
CA SER A 800 31.75 -30.08 -59.18
C SER A 800 30.38 -30.73 -58.84
N SER A 801 29.33 -29.91 -59.07
CA SER A 801 28.03 -30.21 -59.74
C SER A 801 26.93 -31.08 -59.10
N SER A 802 25.98 -30.41 -58.44
CA SER A 802 24.54 -30.28 -58.79
C SER A 802 23.75 -31.42 -59.50
N SER A 803 22.70 -31.92 -58.84
CA SER A 803 21.31 -32.12 -59.33
C SER A 803 20.45 -32.84 -58.25
N ASP A 804 19.12 -32.99 -58.33
CA ASP A 804 17.94 -32.15 -58.65
C ASP A 804 16.68 -33.06 -58.43
N SER A 805 15.45 -32.57 -58.59
CA SER A 805 14.16 -33.33 -58.66
C SER A 805 13.67 -34.06 -57.38
N SER A 806 12.36 -34.27 -57.12
CA SER A 806 11.09 -33.78 -57.71
C SER A 806 9.88 -34.21 -56.84
N ASP A 807 8.75 -33.45 -56.89
CA ASP A 807 7.32 -33.87 -56.80
C ASP A 807 6.83 -34.90 -55.74
N SER A 808 5.60 -34.89 -55.19
CA SER A 808 4.42 -33.99 -55.14
C SER A 808 3.52 -34.51 -53.98
N GLY A 809 2.25 -34.17 -53.71
CA GLY A 809 1.22 -33.32 -54.32
C GLY A 809 -0.19 -33.71 -53.80
N LEU A 810 -1.15 -32.76 -53.75
CA LEU A 810 -2.52 -32.93 -53.16
C LEU A 810 -2.52 -33.15 -51.63
N GLY A 811 -3.59 -32.87 -50.87
CA GLY A 811 -4.90 -32.29 -51.18
C GLY A 811 -5.58 -31.74 -49.90
N SER A 812 -6.73 -31.07 -50.03
CA SER A 812 -7.40 -30.38 -48.91
C SER A 812 -8.28 -31.28 -48.03
N LEU A 813 -8.55 -30.83 -46.79
CA LEU A 813 -9.92 -30.64 -46.26
C LEU A 813 -9.92 -30.06 -44.82
N PHE A 814 -10.76 -29.04 -44.60
CA PHE A 814 -11.17 -28.54 -43.28
C PHE A 814 -12.67 -28.21 -43.36
N GLY A 815 -13.45 -28.59 -42.34
CA GLY A 815 -14.78 -28.02 -42.08
C GLY A 815 -15.91 -29.02 -41.86
N GLY A 816 -16.60 -28.89 -40.72
CA GLY A 816 -18.02 -29.28 -40.58
C GLY A 816 -18.38 -30.25 -39.46
N GLY A 817 -18.70 -29.69 -38.28
CA GLY A 817 -19.78 -30.14 -37.38
C GLY A 817 -19.73 -31.54 -36.74
N PHE A 818 -19.61 -31.57 -35.41
CA PHE A 818 -20.78 -31.69 -34.54
C PHE A 818 -20.53 -31.00 -33.19
#